data_AF-A0A9E4C528-F1
#
_entry.id   AF-A0A9E4C528-F1
#
_cell.length_a   1.000
_cell.length_b   1.000
_cell.length_c   1.000
_cell.angle_alpha   90.00
_cell.angle_beta   90.00
_cell.angle_gamma   90.00
#
_symmetry.space_group_name_H-M   'P 1'
#
loop_
_entity.id
_entity.type
_entity.pdbx_description
1 polymer ?
#
loop_
_entity_poly.entity_id
_entity_poly.type
_entity_poly.pdbx_seq_one_letter_code
_entity_poly.pdbx_strand_id
1 'polypeptide(L)'
;MLRSLLAHSLAALVLTAPVGALDTLSVGLDAPIDWDGTGAAISTLDPEYRSLVDPNAVLIGNSPGELIDFSQRVLAPRELQEGENIASGTLERGGTIAAPTVLRFTTDFTREDLTEALAEILSDLAGGETQAFERKSGDVRGTLIIGDLGARFGVNRFRFYPRNTVHPAPTAAFQNDFLRAFELFVNDGLNLTADGFPVWGAPIVEEAQNTKPVVDIEFDPPRYIRSFRLRSATPIPFEIDEVEIYGTGFLPAASYFSDIFATGLAAWVEKAVGDSAQSSLLISTRSGNDDTPFVFHRQRTDKRTDPEIPFSIAEPTEPMRLDEYERLPLVDDNGVTWSKGSIKDDLENWSPWSPPYPLDEGTSPQGTPIISPSPRHFLQFRVSAQSNDIQSARRLEHISLSYLTPPLADEFVAEIFPRQVEASTSTSFTYAVRMRMDSPDLLGFDTFAITTPIRVEQVEQVEILDAQGQLVASHAFAQGDTAGGSGLAINAIAEDYFSVRFPPIQADGSLLKIRFRASVLAFSTEFRGQASLSSEPGSFQNATSGNSADLENEDQTTRSGTTVLSPSIIRSERLIDALELTPNPFTPNGDGINDQVAIAYNILALTKAGAVAVRLYDLSGRLVHALQQTALSNGRYALTWDGRVADGQLVPPGVYLLGITVAGDLGDDLQAHPLYIAY
;
A
#
# COMPACT_ATOMS: atom_id res chain seq x y z
N MET A 1 -51.28 7.17 -53.03
CA MET A 1 -52.40 6.58 -52.27
C MET A 1 -52.34 5.06 -52.42
N LEU A 2 -52.44 4.33 -51.30
CA LEU A 2 -52.48 2.86 -51.15
C LEU A 2 -51.15 2.11 -51.45
N ARG A 3 -50.71 1.09 -50.70
CA ARG A 3 -51.13 0.45 -49.45
C ARG A 3 -49.96 -0.42 -48.96
N SER A 4 -49.90 -0.62 -47.65
CA SER A 4 -49.00 -1.48 -46.88
C SER A 4 -48.89 -2.93 -47.37
N LEU A 5 -47.70 -3.51 -47.21
CA LEU A 5 -47.49 -4.96 -47.10
C LEU A 5 -46.52 -5.22 -45.93
N LEU A 6 -47.05 -5.84 -44.88
CA LEU A 6 -46.31 -6.45 -43.79
C LEU A 6 -45.46 -7.61 -44.35
N ALA A 7 -44.19 -7.66 -43.97
CA ALA A 7 -43.37 -8.87 -44.04
C ALA A 7 -42.84 -9.16 -42.63
N HIS A 8 -43.21 -10.33 -42.11
CA HIS A 8 -42.70 -10.90 -40.87
C HIS A 8 -41.20 -11.15 -41.00
N SER A 9 -40.42 -10.74 -39.99
CA SER A 9 -39.02 -11.17 -39.84
C SER A 9 -38.85 -11.75 -38.44
N LEU A 10 -38.41 -13.00 -38.42
CA LEU A 10 -38.05 -13.82 -37.26
C LEU A 10 -37.14 -13.05 -36.30
N ALA A 11 -37.56 -12.87 -35.04
CA ALA A 11 -36.66 -12.48 -33.97
C ALA A 11 -35.87 -13.72 -33.52
N ALA A 12 -34.59 -13.78 -33.89
CA ALA A 12 -33.65 -14.68 -33.25
C ALA A 12 -33.35 -14.13 -31.85
N LEU A 13 -33.91 -14.76 -30.83
CA LEU A 13 -33.60 -14.50 -29.43
C LEU A 13 -32.17 -14.98 -29.17
N VAL A 14 -31.20 -14.07 -29.21
CA VAL A 14 -29.85 -14.33 -28.70
C VAL A 14 -29.97 -14.34 -27.18
N LEU A 15 -30.01 -15.54 -26.59
CA LEU A 15 -29.77 -15.73 -25.16
C LEU A 15 -28.29 -15.42 -24.91
N THR A 16 -27.98 -14.17 -24.57
CA THR A 16 -26.73 -13.83 -23.90
C THR A 16 -26.74 -14.56 -22.56
N ALA A 17 -25.75 -15.44 -22.32
CA ALA A 17 -25.50 -15.94 -20.98
C ALA A 17 -25.32 -14.74 -20.03
N PRO A 18 -25.86 -14.76 -18.81
CA PRO A 18 -25.60 -13.69 -17.85
C PRO A 18 -24.08 -13.63 -17.61
N VAL A 19 -23.51 -12.45 -17.85
CA VAL A 19 -22.16 -12.11 -17.39
C VAL A 19 -22.25 -12.11 -15.86
N GLY A 20 -21.37 -12.85 -15.17
CA GLY A 20 -21.31 -12.83 -13.71
C GLY A 20 -21.02 -11.42 -13.20
N ALA A 21 -21.41 -11.11 -11.96
CA ALA A 21 -21.22 -9.79 -11.37
C ALA A 21 -19.75 -9.52 -10.97
N LEU A 22 -18.92 -10.56 -10.94
CA LEU A 22 -17.48 -10.44 -10.79
C LEU A 22 -16.84 -10.11 -12.14
N ASP A 23 -16.24 -8.93 -12.22
CA ASP A 23 -15.49 -8.46 -13.38
C ASP A 23 -13.99 -8.37 -13.05
N THR A 24 -13.15 -8.27 -14.06
CA THR A 24 -11.70 -8.15 -13.89
C THR A 24 -11.15 -7.02 -14.74
N LEU A 25 -10.68 -5.99 -14.07
CA LEU A 25 -9.88 -4.94 -14.66
C LEU A 25 -8.45 -5.45 -14.84
N SER A 26 -7.88 -5.32 -16.03
CA SER A 26 -6.47 -5.64 -16.25
C SER A 26 -5.77 -4.49 -16.96
N VAL A 27 -4.55 -4.19 -16.50
CA VAL A 27 -3.69 -3.13 -17.01
C VAL A 27 -2.34 -3.74 -17.43
N GLY A 28 -1.85 -3.39 -18.62
CA GLY A 28 -0.54 -3.75 -19.14
C GLY A 28 -0.55 -4.69 -20.34
N LEU A 29 0.48 -5.53 -20.44
CA LEU A 29 0.70 -6.45 -21.56
C LEU A 29 -0.48 -7.42 -21.72
N ASP A 30 -0.96 -7.55 -22.95
CA ASP A 30 -2.14 -8.36 -23.33
C ASP A 30 -3.44 -8.00 -22.59
N ALA A 31 -3.50 -6.85 -21.91
CA ALA A 31 -4.68 -6.35 -21.24
C ALA A 31 -5.46 -5.33 -22.11
N PRO A 32 -6.75 -5.08 -21.80
CA PRO A 32 -7.55 -4.06 -22.48
C PRO A 32 -7.04 -2.64 -22.25
N ILE A 33 -6.46 -2.37 -21.06
CA ILE A 33 -5.94 -1.07 -20.66
C ILE A 33 -4.41 -1.13 -20.68
N ASP A 34 -3.76 -0.19 -21.35
CA ASP A 34 -2.31 -0.04 -21.31
C ASP A 34 -1.87 0.79 -20.11
N TRP A 35 -0.57 0.79 -19.80
CA TRP A 35 -0.04 1.48 -18.62
C TRP A 35 -0.25 3.00 -18.69
N ASP A 36 -0.32 3.60 -19.87
CA ASP A 36 -0.62 5.03 -20.06
C ASP A 36 -2.12 5.38 -19.99
N GLY A 37 -2.97 4.43 -19.56
CA GLY A 37 -4.42 4.62 -19.47
C GLY A 37 -5.17 4.39 -20.80
N THR A 38 -4.45 4.22 -21.92
CA THR A 38 -5.10 4.00 -23.22
C THR A 38 -5.80 2.64 -23.29
N GLY A 39 -6.89 2.56 -24.05
CA GLY A 39 -7.65 1.31 -24.21
C GLY A 39 -8.72 1.04 -23.12
N ALA A 40 -8.87 1.93 -22.14
CA ALA A 40 -9.93 1.82 -21.13
C ALA A 40 -11.34 1.77 -21.77
N ALA A 41 -12.01 0.63 -21.58
CA ALA A 41 -13.44 0.47 -21.93
C ALA A 41 -14.38 1.02 -20.84
N ILE A 42 -13.81 1.42 -19.70
CA ILE A 42 -14.49 2.04 -18.55
C ILE A 42 -14.04 3.49 -18.41
N SER A 43 -14.84 4.32 -17.75
CA SER A 43 -14.44 5.70 -17.46
C SER A 43 -13.27 5.71 -16.47
N THR A 44 -12.19 6.38 -16.84
CA THR A 44 -11.06 6.65 -15.96
C THR A 44 -10.89 8.15 -15.76
N LEU A 45 -10.23 8.54 -14.67
CA LEU A 45 -9.73 9.90 -14.46
C LEU A 45 -8.21 9.86 -14.44
N ASP A 46 -7.58 10.85 -15.07
CA ASP A 46 -6.14 10.96 -15.08
C ASP A 46 -5.61 11.09 -13.64
N PRO A 47 -4.48 10.43 -13.32
CA PRO A 47 -3.95 10.48 -11.98
C PRO A 47 -3.31 11.83 -11.67
N GLU A 48 -3.71 12.38 -10.54
CA GLU A 48 -3.06 13.53 -9.93
C GLU A 48 -1.95 13.06 -8.96
N TYR A 49 -0.79 13.70 -9.01
CA TYR A 49 0.29 13.49 -8.04
C TYR A 49 1.00 14.81 -7.68
N ARG A 50 1.55 14.91 -6.47
CA ARG A 50 2.34 16.09 -6.07
C ARG A 50 3.70 16.09 -6.75
N SER A 51 4.16 17.27 -7.15
CA SER A 51 5.53 17.46 -7.64
C SER A 51 6.55 17.02 -6.57
N LEU A 52 7.63 16.40 -7.04
CA LEU A 52 8.74 15.93 -6.22
C LEU A 52 9.64 17.07 -5.70
N VAL A 53 9.39 18.29 -6.15
CA VAL A 53 10.21 19.49 -5.89
C VAL A 53 9.39 20.63 -5.29
N ASP A 54 8.13 20.80 -5.72
CA ASP A 54 7.20 21.77 -5.13
C ASP A 54 5.98 21.06 -4.51
N PRO A 55 5.85 21.00 -3.17
CA PRO A 55 4.71 20.35 -2.52
C PRO A 55 3.36 21.03 -2.76
N ASN A 56 3.35 22.26 -3.30
CA ASN A 56 2.14 23.01 -3.70
C ASN A 56 1.89 22.99 -5.21
N ALA A 57 2.55 22.10 -5.94
CA ALA A 57 2.22 21.78 -7.32
C ALA A 57 1.68 20.36 -7.42
N VAL A 58 0.57 20.19 -8.11
CA VAL A 58 0.04 18.90 -8.55
C VAL A 58 0.26 18.82 -10.06
N LEU A 59 0.65 17.64 -10.51
CA LEU A 59 0.87 17.31 -11.90
C LEU A 59 -0.07 16.15 -12.26
N ILE A 60 -0.39 16.05 -13.55
CA ILE A 60 -1.28 15.03 -14.11
C ILE A 60 -0.45 14.06 -14.93
N GLY A 61 -0.73 12.77 -14.78
CA GLY A 61 -0.18 11.72 -15.63
C GLY A 61 0.38 10.53 -14.87
N ASN A 62 0.51 9.40 -15.56
CA ASN A 62 0.85 8.12 -14.93
C ASN A 62 2.33 8.00 -14.57
N SER A 63 3.19 8.85 -15.14
CA SER A 63 4.64 8.83 -14.94
C SER A 63 5.18 10.19 -14.47
N PRO A 64 5.29 10.41 -13.15
CA PRO A 64 6.00 11.55 -12.59
C PRO A 64 7.36 11.79 -13.23
N GLY A 65 7.49 12.90 -13.95
CA GLY A 65 8.72 13.30 -14.64
C GLY A 65 9.12 12.40 -15.81
N GLU A 66 8.17 11.66 -16.40
CA GLU A 66 8.41 10.76 -17.55
C GLU A 66 9.54 9.75 -17.30
N LEU A 67 9.58 9.22 -16.06
CA LEU A 67 10.61 8.31 -15.57
C LEU A 67 10.25 6.83 -15.77
N ILE A 68 9.11 6.55 -16.41
CA ILE A 68 8.65 5.21 -16.79
C ILE A 68 8.66 5.12 -18.31
N ASP A 69 9.18 4.01 -18.84
CA ASP A 69 9.08 3.69 -20.26
C ASP A 69 7.84 2.83 -20.51
N PHE A 70 6.94 3.31 -21.36
CA PHE A 70 5.72 2.61 -21.79
C PHE A 70 5.85 1.92 -23.17
N SER A 71 6.94 2.15 -23.90
CA SER A 71 7.09 1.75 -25.31
C SER A 71 7.00 0.24 -25.56
N GLN A 72 7.23 -0.56 -24.52
CA GLN A 72 7.21 -2.01 -24.57
C GLN A 72 5.93 -2.64 -23.99
N ARG A 73 4.89 -1.83 -23.67
CA ARG A 73 3.66 -2.27 -22.99
C ARG A 73 3.91 -3.01 -21.66
N VAL A 74 5.09 -2.80 -21.09
CA VAL A 74 5.50 -3.26 -19.76
C VAL A 74 5.90 -2.03 -18.97
N LEU A 75 5.63 -2.03 -17.67
CA LEU A 75 6.00 -0.94 -16.79
C LEU A 75 7.42 -1.19 -16.28
N ALA A 76 8.33 -0.28 -16.60
CA ALA A 76 9.70 -0.29 -16.11
C ALA A 76 10.24 1.12 -15.92
N PRO A 77 11.16 1.34 -14.96
CA PRO A 77 11.97 2.55 -14.94
C PRO A 77 12.61 2.77 -16.31
N ARG A 78 12.60 4.01 -16.78
CA ARG A 78 13.25 4.39 -18.04
C ARG A 78 14.73 3.99 -18.01
N GLU A 79 15.21 3.46 -19.12
CA GLU A 79 16.62 3.15 -19.37
C GLU A 79 17.22 4.26 -20.23
N LEU A 80 18.23 4.95 -19.72
CA LEU A 80 18.92 6.01 -20.44
C LEU A 80 19.95 5.39 -21.38
N GLN A 81 19.87 5.76 -22.65
CA GLN A 81 20.84 5.31 -23.64
C GLN A 81 22.16 6.05 -23.45
N GLU A 82 23.28 5.40 -23.77
CA GLU A 82 24.59 6.03 -23.71
C GLU A 82 24.65 7.25 -24.67
N GLY A 83 25.01 8.41 -24.13
CA GLY A 83 25.08 9.66 -24.90
C GLY A 83 23.79 10.49 -24.90
N GLU A 84 22.76 10.06 -24.17
CA GLU A 84 21.54 10.83 -23.96
C GLU A 84 21.79 12.01 -23.00
N ASN A 85 21.61 13.26 -23.47
CA ASN A 85 21.70 14.46 -22.63
C ASN A 85 20.41 14.62 -21.81
N ILE A 86 20.50 14.41 -20.51
CA ILE A 86 19.36 14.53 -19.59
C ILE A 86 19.13 15.97 -19.10
N ALA A 87 20.05 16.91 -19.37
CA ALA A 87 19.92 18.28 -18.90
C ALA A 87 18.68 18.99 -19.51
N SER A 88 18.37 18.74 -20.77
CA SER A 88 17.26 19.38 -21.51
C SER A 88 15.88 19.14 -20.92
N GLY A 89 15.59 17.92 -20.47
CA GLY A 89 14.30 17.61 -19.82
C GLY A 89 14.21 18.07 -18.35
N THR A 90 15.20 18.78 -17.80
CA THR A 90 15.23 19.10 -16.35
C THR A 90 14.00 19.89 -15.90
N LEU A 91 13.63 20.94 -16.62
CA LEU A 91 12.51 21.81 -16.23
C LEU A 91 11.16 21.11 -16.41
N GLU A 92 11.00 20.32 -17.47
CA GLU A 92 9.80 19.52 -17.75
C GLU A 92 9.54 18.49 -16.64
N ARG A 93 10.60 17.93 -16.07
CA ARG A 93 10.52 17.00 -14.92
C ARG A 93 10.27 17.69 -13.57
N GLY A 94 10.08 19.01 -13.55
CA GLY A 94 9.94 19.79 -12.32
C GLY A 94 11.27 20.07 -11.62
N GLY A 95 12.40 19.82 -12.28
CA GLY A 95 13.72 20.24 -11.82
C GLY A 95 13.90 21.76 -11.88
N THR A 96 15.03 22.25 -11.38
CA THR A 96 15.29 23.69 -11.26
C THR A 96 16.73 24.03 -11.64
N ILE A 97 16.94 25.28 -12.02
CA ILE A 97 18.28 25.87 -12.15
C ILE A 97 18.25 27.29 -11.61
N ALA A 98 19.24 27.63 -10.79
CA ALA A 98 19.27 28.88 -10.05
C ALA A 98 20.69 29.43 -9.91
N ALA A 99 20.80 30.76 -9.93
CA ALA A 99 22.04 31.47 -9.63
C ALA A 99 21.88 32.39 -8.40
N PRO A 100 21.84 31.85 -7.17
CA PRO A 100 21.41 32.60 -5.97
C PRO A 100 22.35 33.74 -5.58
N THR A 101 23.58 33.75 -6.10
CA THR A 101 24.55 34.84 -5.87
C THR A 101 24.32 36.05 -6.78
N VAL A 102 23.42 35.96 -7.76
CA VAL A 102 23.07 37.06 -8.66
C VAL A 102 21.94 37.88 -8.04
N LEU A 103 22.31 38.93 -7.31
CA LEU A 103 21.37 39.72 -6.51
C LEU A 103 21.07 41.12 -7.08
N ARG A 104 21.80 41.56 -8.10
CA ARG A 104 21.71 42.91 -8.67
C ARG A 104 21.07 42.86 -10.05
N PHE A 105 19.99 43.60 -10.22
CA PHE A 105 19.21 43.72 -11.45
C PHE A 105 19.17 45.20 -11.89
N THR A 106 19.18 45.43 -13.19
CA THR A 106 19.12 46.76 -13.82
C THR A 106 17.92 46.83 -14.76
N THR A 107 17.69 47.98 -15.40
CA THR A 107 16.68 48.10 -16.47
C THR A 107 16.99 47.23 -17.67
N ASP A 108 18.27 46.90 -17.87
CA ASP A 108 18.79 46.18 -19.04
C ASP A 108 19.09 44.71 -18.72
N PHE A 109 18.91 44.30 -17.45
CA PHE A 109 19.05 42.92 -16.98
C PHE A 109 18.14 42.69 -15.76
N THR A 110 17.00 42.09 -16.02
CA THR A 110 15.92 41.82 -15.07
C THR A 110 16.03 40.41 -14.48
N ARG A 111 15.15 40.07 -13.55
CA ARG A 111 15.04 38.69 -13.03
C ARG A 111 14.51 37.71 -14.08
N GLU A 112 13.67 38.20 -14.97
CA GLU A 112 13.10 37.42 -16.07
C GLU A 112 14.21 37.02 -17.03
N ASP A 113 15.05 37.98 -17.44
CA ASP A 113 16.24 37.72 -18.28
C ASP A 113 17.19 36.68 -17.65
N LEU A 114 17.41 36.75 -16.32
CA LEU A 114 18.21 35.73 -15.62
C LEU A 114 17.54 34.34 -15.66
N THR A 115 16.21 34.29 -15.54
CA THR A 115 15.46 33.04 -15.53
C THR A 115 15.48 32.40 -16.92
N GLU A 116 15.29 33.20 -17.97
CA GLU A 116 15.41 32.76 -19.36
C GLU A 116 16.82 32.24 -19.65
N ALA A 117 17.87 33.01 -19.32
CA ALA A 117 19.27 32.60 -19.53
C ALA A 117 19.61 31.29 -18.80
N LEU A 118 19.13 31.10 -17.56
CA LEU A 118 19.37 29.86 -16.82
C LEU A 118 18.60 28.68 -17.42
N ALA A 119 17.37 28.88 -17.90
CA ALA A 119 16.62 27.83 -18.59
C ALA A 119 17.30 27.42 -19.90
N GLU A 120 17.86 28.39 -20.63
CA GLU A 120 18.59 28.18 -21.88
C GLU A 120 19.87 27.35 -21.69
N ILE A 121 20.58 27.50 -20.55
CA ILE A 121 21.74 26.66 -20.22
C ILE A 121 21.43 25.16 -20.30
N LEU A 122 20.19 24.77 -20.05
CA LEU A 122 19.79 23.37 -20.05
C LEU A 122 19.28 22.91 -21.43
N SER A 123 18.96 23.82 -22.36
CA SER A 123 18.28 23.52 -23.63
C SER A 123 19.24 22.99 -24.70
N ASP A 124 18.72 22.12 -25.57
CA ASP A 124 19.39 21.60 -26.77
C ASP A 124 18.93 22.32 -28.07
N LEU A 125 18.14 23.39 -27.97
CA LEU A 125 17.55 24.09 -29.11
C LEU A 125 18.58 24.98 -29.83
N ALA A 126 18.68 24.78 -31.15
CA ALA A 126 19.46 25.64 -32.05
C ALA A 126 18.84 27.04 -32.14
N GLY A 127 19.33 27.94 -31.29
CA GLY A 127 18.78 29.28 -31.03
C GLY A 127 19.26 29.87 -29.70
N GLY A 128 19.82 29.01 -28.83
CA GLY A 128 20.44 29.31 -27.53
C GLY A 128 21.48 30.45 -27.50
N GLU A 129 22.03 30.77 -28.67
CA GLU A 129 23.17 31.66 -28.81
C GLU A 129 22.85 33.15 -28.54
N THR A 130 21.58 33.51 -28.30
CA THR A 130 21.16 34.88 -28.01
C THR A 130 21.12 35.27 -26.52
N GLN A 131 21.04 34.32 -25.58
CA GLN A 131 20.84 34.62 -24.15
C GLN A 131 21.71 33.78 -23.18
N ALA A 132 22.90 33.34 -23.60
CA ALA A 132 23.87 32.65 -22.74
C ALA A 132 24.00 33.29 -21.33
N PHE A 133 24.24 32.46 -20.32
CA PHE A 133 24.44 32.97 -18.96
C PHE A 133 25.78 33.70 -18.85
N GLU A 134 25.70 35.03 -18.86
CA GLU A 134 26.86 35.91 -18.91
C GLU A 134 27.21 36.52 -17.55
N ARG A 135 28.51 36.48 -17.22
CA ARG A 135 29.10 37.21 -16.10
C ARG A 135 30.23 38.11 -16.60
N LYS A 136 29.86 39.19 -17.28
CA LYS A 136 30.81 40.17 -17.85
C LYS A 136 31.05 41.41 -16.97
N SER A 137 30.24 41.61 -15.94
CA SER A 137 30.34 42.78 -15.04
C SER A 137 30.03 42.40 -13.58
N GLY A 138 30.51 43.20 -12.63
CA GLY A 138 30.34 42.97 -11.19
C GLY A 138 31.32 41.95 -10.60
N ASP A 139 30.97 41.36 -9.45
CA ASP A 139 31.75 40.27 -8.86
C ASP A 139 31.42 38.96 -9.59
N VAL A 140 32.44 38.41 -10.27
CA VAL A 140 32.34 37.21 -11.11
C VAL A 140 32.78 35.97 -10.33
N ARG A 141 33.70 36.15 -9.37
CA ARG A 141 34.18 35.09 -8.49
C ARG A 141 33.09 34.75 -7.48
N GLY A 142 32.93 33.46 -7.18
CA GLY A 142 31.91 33.00 -6.25
C GLY A 142 30.51 32.93 -6.85
N THR A 143 30.34 33.24 -8.14
CA THR A 143 29.08 32.97 -8.84
C THR A 143 28.73 31.49 -8.71
N LEU A 144 27.53 31.20 -8.21
CA LEU A 144 26.97 29.85 -8.09
C LEU A 144 25.94 29.63 -9.18
N ILE A 145 25.99 28.46 -9.82
CA ILE A 145 24.90 27.89 -10.61
C ILE A 145 24.56 26.56 -9.94
N ILE A 146 23.31 26.40 -9.53
CA ILE A 146 22.82 25.22 -8.83
C ILE A 146 21.69 24.65 -9.67
N GLY A 147 21.81 23.38 -10.07
CA GLY A 147 20.76 22.66 -10.78
C GLY A 147 20.26 21.46 -9.97
N ASP A 148 18.95 21.20 -10.02
CA ASP A 148 18.31 19.95 -9.63
C ASP A 148 17.65 19.36 -10.89
N LEU A 149 18.05 18.15 -11.27
CA LEU A 149 17.61 17.47 -12.49
C LEU A 149 16.15 16.99 -12.44
N GLY A 150 15.46 17.17 -11.30
CA GLY A 150 14.09 16.74 -11.05
C GLY A 150 13.99 15.27 -10.64
N ALA A 151 15.01 14.46 -10.95
CA ALA A 151 15.14 13.07 -10.55
C ALA A 151 16.62 12.68 -10.36
N ARG A 152 16.84 11.45 -9.88
CA ARG A 152 18.18 10.88 -9.66
C ARG A 152 18.56 10.04 -10.89
N PHE A 153 19.70 10.34 -11.51
CA PHE A 153 20.14 9.70 -12.75
C PHE A 153 21.51 9.06 -12.57
N GLY A 154 21.74 7.91 -13.23
CA GLY A 154 23.11 7.43 -13.45
C GLY A 154 23.78 8.33 -14.47
N VAL A 155 24.87 9.00 -14.11
CA VAL A 155 25.58 9.95 -14.96
C VAL A 155 27.00 9.45 -15.21
N ASN A 156 27.39 9.38 -16.48
CA ASN A 156 28.75 9.03 -16.90
C ASN A 156 29.54 10.23 -17.43
N ARG A 157 28.90 11.38 -17.71
CA ARG A 157 29.60 12.56 -18.24
C ARG A 157 28.88 13.86 -17.93
N PHE A 158 29.64 14.92 -17.64
CA PHE A 158 29.16 16.29 -17.41
C PHE A 158 29.99 17.25 -18.27
N ARG A 159 29.34 18.05 -19.11
CA ARG A 159 29.98 18.97 -20.05
C ARG A 159 29.39 20.37 -19.91
N PHE A 160 30.23 21.40 -20.01
CA PHE A 160 29.75 22.78 -20.12
C PHE A 160 30.72 23.64 -20.92
N TYR A 161 30.20 24.68 -21.56
CA TYR A 161 30.98 25.53 -22.45
C TYR A 161 30.30 26.87 -22.77
N PRO A 162 31.04 27.88 -23.24
CA PRO A 162 30.46 29.11 -23.78
C PRO A 162 30.10 28.95 -25.27
N ARG A 163 29.46 29.97 -25.84
CA ARG A 163 28.98 29.95 -27.22
C ARG A 163 30.10 29.69 -28.21
N ASN A 164 29.72 29.09 -29.34
CA ASN A 164 30.58 28.84 -30.50
C ASN A 164 31.79 27.93 -30.24
N THR A 165 31.85 27.14 -29.17
CA THR A 165 33.07 26.35 -28.84
C THR A 165 33.01 24.86 -29.20
N VAL A 166 31.82 24.27 -29.30
CA VAL A 166 31.66 22.85 -29.70
C VAL A 166 32.11 22.62 -31.14
N HIS A 167 31.88 23.61 -32.02
CA HIS A 167 32.42 23.63 -33.37
C HIS A 167 33.61 24.60 -33.45
N PRO A 168 34.81 24.15 -33.88
CA PRO A 168 35.99 25.03 -33.94
C PRO A 168 35.78 26.21 -34.91
N ALA A 169 35.60 27.42 -34.36
CA ALA A 169 35.50 28.64 -35.16
C ALA A 169 36.34 29.78 -34.53
N PRO A 170 37.69 29.71 -34.49
CA PRO A 170 38.56 30.56 -33.65
C PRO A 170 38.37 32.09 -33.73
N THR A 171 37.67 32.55 -34.77
CA THR A 171 37.35 33.95 -35.05
C THR A 171 35.94 34.36 -34.63
N ALA A 172 35.11 33.42 -34.17
CA ALA A 172 33.77 33.67 -33.67
C ALA A 172 33.84 34.32 -32.28
N ALA A 173 32.90 35.22 -32.01
CA ALA A 173 32.80 35.87 -30.71
C ALA A 173 32.58 34.84 -29.58
N PHE A 174 32.97 35.22 -28.37
CA PHE A 174 32.71 34.51 -27.10
C PHE A 174 33.49 33.22 -26.83
N GLN A 175 34.22 32.65 -27.79
CA GLN A 175 35.01 31.42 -27.55
C GLN A 175 36.09 31.55 -26.47
N ASN A 176 36.56 32.77 -26.21
CA ASN A 176 37.56 33.01 -25.18
C ASN A 176 36.93 33.27 -23.80
N ASP A 177 35.60 33.26 -23.68
CA ASP A 177 34.88 33.64 -22.46
C ASP A 177 34.51 32.43 -21.60
N PHE A 178 35.27 31.33 -21.69
CA PHE A 178 35.09 30.15 -20.85
C PHE A 178 35.55 30.36 -19.40
N LEU A 179 35.01 29.56 -18.49
CA LEU A 179 35.31 29.64 -17.07
C LEU A 179 36.77 29.23 -16.77
N ARG A 180 37.60 30.17 -16.28
CA ARG A 180 39.06 29.97 -16.09
C ARG A 180 39.46 29.22 -14.82
N ALA A 181 38.59 29.18 -13.82
CA ALA A 181 38.78 28.40 -12.61
C ALA A 181 37.42 28.11 -12.00
N PHE A 182 37.18 26.89 -11.56
CA PHE A 182 35.87 26.45 -11.08
C PHE A 182 35.95 25.25 -10.14
N GLU A 183 34.86 25.03 -9.44
CA GLU A 183 34.62 23.82 -8.66
C GLU A 183 33.24 23.26 -9.01
N LEU A 184 33.18 21.94 -9.23
CA LEU A 184 31.94 21.21 -9.45
C LEU A 184 31.64 20.34 -8.23
N PHE A 185 30.42 20.45 -7.72
CA PHE A 185 29.87 19.63 -6.66
C PHE A 185 28.65 18.89 -7.18
N VAL A 186 28.41 17.68 -6.67
CA VAL A 186 27.23 16.87 -7.01
C VAL A 186 26.63 16.29 -5.73
N ASN A 187 25.33 16.06 -5.76
CA ASN A 187 24.56 15.39 -4.72
C ASN A 187 23.58 14.42 -5.39
N ASP A 188 23.42 13.23 -4.81
CA ASP A 188 22.61 12.16 -5.39
C ASP A 188 21.14 12.19 -4.94
N GLY A 189 20.74 13.21 -4.19
CA GLY A 189 19.40 13.40 -3.67
C GLY A 189 19.10 12.67 -2.36
N LEU A 190 20.06 11.94 -1.78
CA LEU A 190 19.84 11.18 -0.53
C LEU A 190 20.30 11.95 0.72
N ASN A 191 21.30 12.83 0.57
CA ASN A 191 21.83 13.64 1.67
C ASN A 191 21.32 15.07 1.60
N LEU A 192 20.16 15.32 2.22
CA LEU A 192 19.44 16.60 2.20
C LEU A 192 19.30 17.18 3.62
N THR A 193 19.09 18.49 3.73
CA THR A 193 18.68 19.15 4.97
C THR A 193 17.23 18.79 5.30
N ALA A 194 16.75 19.14 6.51
CA ALA A 194 15.34 18.96 6.89
C ALA A 194 14.37 19.71 5.96
N ASP A 195 14.81 20.82 5.38
CA ASP A 195 14.05 21.62 4.41
C ASP A 195 14.24 21.13 2.95
N GLY A 196 14.88 19.97 2.74
CA GLY A 196 15.04 19.34 1.42
C GLY A 196 16.19 19.86 0.57
N PHE A 197 17.06 20.73 1.09
CA PHE A 197 18.19 21.27 0.31
C PHE A 197 19.39 20.30 0.28
N PRO A 198 20.12 20.17 -0.83
CA PRO A 198 21.31 19.33 -0.91
C PRO A 198 22.40 19.74 0.10
N VAL A 199 22.90 18.77 0.86
CA VAL A 199 24.10 18.94 1.69
C VAL A 199 25.32 18.66 0.81
N TRP A 200 26.11 19.69 0.54
CA TRP A 200 27.27 19.61 -0.35
C TRP A 200 28.51 19.10 0.39
N GLY A 201 29.12 18.04 -0.13
CA GLY A 201 30.44 17.56 0.30
C GLY A 201 31.59 18.35 -0.33
N ALA A 202 32.78 17.72 -0.42
CA ALA A 202 33.91 18.24 -1.18
C ALA A 202 33.58 18.34 -2.68
N PRO A 203 34.21 19.26 -3.44
CA PRO A 203 34.03 19.30 -4.88
C PRO A 203 34.54 17.98 -5.50
N ILE A 204 33.80 17.48 -6.49
CA ILE A 204 34.23 16.33 -7.28
C ILE A 204 35.29 16.71 -8.33
N VAL A 205 35.31 17.98 -8.72
CA VAL A 205 36.34 18.58 -9.58
C VAL A 205 36.67 19.96 -9.03
N GLU A 206 37.95 20.24 -8.86
CA GLU A 206 38.48 21.57 -8.51
C GLU A 206 39.56 21.91 -9.54
N GLU A 207 39.25 22.87 -10.42
CA GLU A 207 40.14 23.31 -11.50
C GLU A 207 40.57 24.75 -11.25
N ALA A 208 41.83 24.95 -10.88
CA ALA A 208 42.36 26.26 -10.54
C ALA A 208 42.85 27.05 -11.76
N GLN A 209 43.14 26.38 -12.89
CA GLN A 209 43.71 26.97 -14.10
C GLN A 209 43.18 26.27 -15.37
N ASN A 210 41.88 26.42 -15.62
CA ASN A 210 41.26 25.88 -16.82
C ASN A 210 41.78 26.60 -18.08
N THR A 211 42.25 25.82 -19.05
CA THR A 211 42.69 26.28 -20.38
C THR A 211 41.80 25.78 -21.52
N LYS A 212 40.78 24.97 -21.20
CA LYS A 212 39.88 24.35 -22.18
C LYS A 212 38.55 25.11 -22.24
N PRO A 213 38.14 25.61 -23.43
CA PRO A 213 36.85 26.25 -23.59
C PRO A 213 35.67 25.31 -23.32
N VAL A 214 35.79 24.07 -23.79
CA VAL A 214 34.87 22.98 -23.49
C VAL A 214 35.42 22.20 -22.30
N VAL A 215 34.70 22.26 -21.17
CA VAL A 215 34.99 21.45 -20.00
C VAL A 215 34.18 20.17 -20.13
N ASP A 216 34.88 19.04 -20.13
CA ASP A 216 34.30 17.72 -20.34
C ASP A 216 34.83 16.78 -19.25
N ILE A 217 33.91 16.32 -18.40
CA ILE A 217 34.20 15.56 -17.19
C ILE A 217 33.56 14.18 -17.33
N GLU A 218 34.37 13.14 -17.37
CA GLU A 218 33.92 11.74 -17.41
C GLU A 218 33.86 11.14 -16.00
N PHE A 219 32.84 10.32 -15.75
CA PHE A 219 32.67 9.53 -14.54
C PHE A 219 32.76 8.04 -14.91
N ASP A 220 33.91 7.44 -14.60
CA ASP A 220 34.15 6.00 -14.74
C ASP A 220 34.60 5.41 -13.39
N PRO A 221 33.76 4.60 -12.71
CA PRO A 221 32.42 4.17 -13.13
C PRO A 221 31.37 5.30 -13.06
N PRO A 222 30.23 5.16 -13.77
CA PRO A 222 29.10 6.08 -13.66
C PRO A 222 28.58 6.17 -12.22
N ARG A 223 27.98 7.32 -11.88
CA ARG A 223 27.49 7.57 -10.52
C ARG A 223 26.15 8.27 -10.51
N TYR A 224 25.39 8.09 -9.43
CA TYR A 224 24.12 8.78 -9.26
C TYR A 224 24.31 10.28 -8.98
N ILE A 225 23.56 11.11 -9.72
CA ILE A 225 23.48 12.56 -9.54
C ILE A 225 22.00 12.98 -9.64
N ARG A 226 21.56 13.82 -8.71
CA ARG A 226 20.28 14.55 -8.78
C ARG A 226 20.52 16.05 -8.89
N SER A 227 21.46 16.57 -8.09
CA SER A 227 21.75 18.00 -8.08
C SER A 227 23.23 18.26 -8.32
N PHE A 228 23.53 19.37 -8.96
CA PHE A 228 24.90 19.86 -9.13
C PHE A 228 25.03 21.32 -8.66
N ARG A 229 26.23 21.70 -8.27
CA ARG A 229 26.61 23.09 -8.01
C ARG A 229 27.92 23.38 -8.70
N LEU A 230 27.88 24.31 -9.66
CA LEU A 230 29.06 24.87 -10.29
C LEU A 230 29.39 26.21 -9.61
N ARG A 231 30.62 26.33 -9.11
CA ARG A 231 31.12 27.55 -8.46
C ARG A 231 32.25 28.14 -9.26
N SER A 232 32.13 29.41 -9.65
CA SER A 232 33.25 30.17 -10.24
C SER A 232 34.32 30.45 -9.17
N ALA A 233 35.56 30.04 -9.44
CA ALA A 233 36.73 30.40 -8.63
C ALA A 233 37.56 31.53 -9.29
N THR A 234 37.20 31.95 -10.50
CA THR A 234 37.90 32.98 -11.26
C THR A 234 37.27 34.38 -11.10
N PRO A 235 38.07 35.46 -11.03
CA PRO A 235 37.57 36.82 -11.16
C PRO A 235 37.45 37.26 -12.63
N ILE A 236 37.88 36.42 -13.58
CA ILE A 236 37.87 36.71 -15.02
C ILE A 236 36.44 36.53 -15.55
N PRO A 237 35.91 37.51 -16.33
CA PRO A 237 34.63 37.38 -17.03
C PRO A 237 34.47 36.06 -17.77
N PHE A 238 33.27 35.51 -17.71
CA PHE A 238 32.94 34.27 -18.40
C PHE A 238 31.48 34.27 -18.88
N GLU A 239 31.13 33.30 -19.70
CA GLU A 239 29.76 32.88 -19.96
C GLU A 239 29.64 31.36 -19.97
N ILE A 240 28.42 30.87 -19.85
CA ILE A 240 28.04 29.48 -20.07
C ILE A 240 26.84 29.50 -21.00
N ASP A 241 26.98 28.81 -22.12
CA ASP A 241 25.94 28.64 -23.13
C ASP A 241 25.12 27.41 -22.80
N GLU A 242 25.80 26.29 -22.56
CA GLU A 242 25.13 25.02 -22.32
C GLU A 242 25.82 24.24 -21.20
N VAL A 243 25.01 23.51 -20.45
CA VAL A 243 25.41 22.43 -19.54
C VAL A 243 24.72 21.17 -20.03
N GLU A 244 25.51 20.19 -20.44
CA GLU A 244 25.00 18.88 -20.81
C GLU A 244 25.43 17.84 -19.79
N ILE A 245 24.51 16.94 -19.48
CA ILE A 245 24.71 15.89 -18.50
C ILE A 245 24.27 14.62 -19.18
N TYR A 246 25.16 13.66 -19.35
CA TYR A 246 24.85 12.45 -20.09
C TYR A 246 24.51 11.31 -19.12
N GLY A 247 23.32 10.75 -19.34
CA GLY A 247 22.78 9.64 -18.57
C GLY A 247 23.28 8.29 -19.06
N THR A 248 23.18 7.27 -18.20
CA THR A 248 23.37 5.87 -18.58
C THR A 248 22.60 4.95 -17.64
N GLY A 249 22.07 3.85 -18.18
CA GLY A 249 21.43 2.77 -17.43
C GLY A 249 20.05 3.11 -16.90
N PHE A 250 19.53 2.26 -16.02
CA PHE A 250 18.21 2.39 -15.43
C PHE A 250 18.16 3.47 -14.36
N LEU A 251 17.01 4.14 -14.29
CA LEU A 251 16.71 5.03 -13.18
C LEU A 251 16.63 4.24 -11.85
N PRO A 252 17.24 4.75 -10.76
CA PRO A 252 17.27 4.10 -9.46
C PRO A 252 15.92 4.12 -8.75
N ALA A 253 15.04 5.04 -9.14
CA ALA A 253 13.70 5.14 -8.61
C ALA A 253 12.76 5.72 -9.67
N ALA A 254 11.59 5.12 -9.80
CA ALA A 254 10.50 5.66 -10.61
C ALA A 254 9.18 5.30 -9.92
N SER A 255 8.20 6.18 -10.03
CA SER A 255 6.84 5.91 -9.56
C SER A 255 5.91 5.90 -10.76
N TYR A 256 4.94 5.01 -10.70
CA TYR A 256 3.82 4.94 -11.62
C TYR A 256 2.53 5.10 -10.82
N PHE A 257 1.62 5.93 -11.30
CA PHE A 257 0.27 6.04 -10.79
C PHE A 257 -0.69 5.52 -11.85
N SER A 258 -1.52 4.55 -11.49
CA SER A 258 -2.61 4.16 -12.37
C SER A 258 -3.58 5.32 -12.52
N ASP A 259 -4.31 5.31 -13.62
CA ASP A 259 -5.58 6.02 -13.70
C ASP A 259 -6.44 5.72 -12.46
N ILE A 260 -7.29 6.68 -12.12
CA ILE A 260 -8.32 6.49 -11.12
C ILE A 260 -9.49 5.80 -11.79
N PHE A 261 -9.76 4.56 -11.39
CA PHE A 261 -10.83 3.76 -11.97
C PHE A 261 -12.15 4.05 -11.26
N ALA A 262 -13.13 4.56 -12.00
CA ALA A 262 -14.50 4.72 -11.55
C ALA A 262 -15.23 3.36 -11.68
N THR A 263 -14.85 2.41 -10.83
CA THR A 263 -15.60 1.15 -10.71
C THR A 263 -16.77 1.42 -9.76
N GLY A 264 -18.00 1.01 -10.08
CA GLY A 264 -19.04 0.97 -9.04
C GLY A 264 -18.52 0.25 -7.79
N LEU A 265 -19.03 0.62 -6.61
CA LEU A 265 -18.70 0.07 -5.28
C LEU A 265 -17.87 -1.24 -5.35
N ALA A 266 -16.55 -1.15 -5.15
CA ALA A 266 -15.65 -2.27 -5.43
C ALA A 266 -15.41 -3.21 -4.22
N ALA A 267 -15.40 -4.52 -4.44
CA ALA A 267 -14.88 -5.57 -3.54
C ALA A 267 -14.26 -6.72 -4.37
N TRP A 268 -13.17 -7.38 -3.92
CA TRP A 268 -12.17 -7.96 -4.85
C TRP A 268 -11.38 -9.20 -4.35
N VAL A 269 -10.86 -10.04 -5.27
CA VAL A 269 -9.81 -11.07 -5.06
C VAL A 269 -8.73 -10.88 -6.16
N GLU A 270 -7.43 -11.09 -5.90
CA GLU A 270 -6.33 -10.72 -6.82
C GLU A 270 -5.58 -11.93 -7.45
N LYS A 271 -4.73 -11.68 -8.46
CA LYS A 271 -3.50 -12.42 -8.84
C LYS A 271 -2.48 -11.44 -9.50
N ALA A 272 -1.20 -11.49 -9.11
CA ALA A 272 -0.06 -10.81 -9.74
C ALA A 272 1.07 -11.81 -10.12
N VAL A 273 2.18 -11.38 -10.75
CA VAL A 273 3.35 -12.21 -11.23
C VAL A 273 4.68 -11.39 -11.25
N GLY A 274 5.86 -11.97 -10.92
CA GLY A 274 7.20 -11.33 -11.09
C GLY A 274 8.42 -11.98 -10.36
N ASP A 275 9.68 -11.69 -10.80
CA ASP A 275 11.00 -12.22 -10.29
C ASP A 275 11.98 -11.10 -9.80
N SER A 276 13.02 -11.40 -8.99
CA SER A 276 13.33 -10.59 -7.80
C SER A 276 14.75 -10.33 -7.22
N ALA A 277 15.89 -10.54 -7.89
CA ALA A 277 17.17 -10.58 -7.12
C ALA A 277 17.91 -9.26 -6.77
N GLN A 278 17.77 -8.12 -7.49
CA GLN A 278 18.62 -6.91 -7.26
C GLN A 278 17.90 -5.54 -7.37
N SER A 279 16.59 -5.58 -7.61
CA SER A 279 15.69 -4.44 -7.76
C SER A 279 14.39 -4.79 -7.06
N SER A 280 13.49 -3.83 -6.79
CA SER A 280 12.17 -4.09 -6.19
C SER A 280 11.07 -3.29 -6.86
N LEU A 281 9.85 -3.84 -6.83
CA LEU A 281 8.61 -3.13 -7.14
C LEU A 281 7.76 -3.16 -5.88
N LEU A 282 7.25 -2.00 -5.47
CA LEU A 282 6.33 -1.87 -4.35
C LEU A 282 4.99 -1.44 -4.91
N ILE A 283 3.96 -2.27 -4.73
CA ILE A 283 2.61 -1.99 -5.18
C ILE A 283 1.80 -1.56 -3.96
N SER A 284 1.14 -0.42 -4.05
CA SER A 284 0.22 0.10 -3.03
C SER A 284 -1.09 0.49 -3.69
N THR A 285 -2.18 0.48 -2.93
CA THR A 285 -3.49 0.95 -3.40
C THR A 285 -4.02 2.04 -2.47
N ARG A 286 -4.97 2.82 -2.99
CA ARG A 286 -5.86 3.68 -2.20
C ARG A 286 -7.22 3.71 -2.87
N SER A 287 -8.22 4.10 -2.11
CA SER A 287 -9.61 4.12 -2.55
C SER A 287 -10.32 5.39 -2.06
N GLY A 288 -11.26 5.90 -2.86
CA GLY A 288 -11.92 7.18 -2.62
C GLY A 288 -13.42 7.16 -2.91
N ASN A 289 -14.13 8.16 -2.37
CA ASN A 289 -15.55 8.37 -2.64
C ASN A 289 -15.83 9.49 -3.66
N ASP A 290 -14.83 10.32 -3.94
CA ASP A 290 -14.88 11.40 -4.91
C ASP A 290 -13.71 11.32 -5.90
N ASP A 291 -13.75 12.19 -6.91
CA ASP A 291 -12.96 12.16 -8.13
C ASP A 291 -11.55 12.75 -7.99
N THR A 292 -11.18 13.30 -6.84
CA THR A 292 -9.81 13.81 -6.58
C THR A 292 -9.28 13.38 -5.22
N PRO A 293 -8.03 12.92 -5.13
CA PRO A 293 -7.38 12.59 -3.86
C PRO A 293 -6.83 13.82 -3.11
N PHE A 294 -7.02 15.04 -3.61
CA PHE A 294 -6.41 16.25 -3.07
C PHE A 294 -7.43 17.35 -2.73
N VAL A 295 -7.11 18.10 -1.68
CA VAL A 295 -7.81 19.33 -1.30
C VAL A 295 -6.94 20.54 -1.64
N PHE A 296 -7.44 21.36 -2.57
CA PHE A 296 -6.77 22.57 -3.03
C PHE A 296 -7.23 23.77 -2.21
N HIS A 297 -6.29 24.50 -1.58
CA HIS A 297 -6.65 25.68 -0.79
C HIS A 297 -6.29 26.98 -1.52
N ARG A 298 -7.13 27.99 -1.38
CA ARG A 298 -6.79 29.38 -1.71
C ARG A 298 -6.43 30.17 -0.47
N GLN A 299 -5.58 31.17 -0.64
CA GLN A 299 -5.21 32.11 0.40
C GLN A 299 -5.35 33.55 -0.08
N ARG A 300 -5.74 34.45 0.83
CA ARG A 300 -5.77 35.88 0.54
C ARG A 300 -4.36 36.43 0.35
N THR A 301 -4.14 37.11 -0.78
CA THR A 301 -2.84 37.69 -1.13
C THR A 301 -2.44 38.79 -0.16
N ASP A 302 -3.41 39.60 0.28
CA ASP A 302 -3.22 40.73 1.21
C ASP A 302 -3.12 40.30 2.68
N LYS A 303 -3.52 39.06 3.01
CA LYS A 303 -3.58 38.52 4.37
C LYS A 303 -3.11 37.07 4.44
N ARG A 304 -1.81 36.86 4.24
CA ARG A 304 -1.17 35.52 4.27
C ARG A 304 -1.20 34.82 5.63
N THR A 305 -1.70 35.46 6.69
CA THR A 305 -1.89 34.85 8.01
C THR A 305 -3.32 34.36 8.23
N ASP A 306 -4.26 34.72 7.36
CA ASP A 306 -5.63 34.22 7.45
C ASP A 306 -5.66 32.71 7.12
N PRO A 307 -6.61 31.96 7.70
CA PRO A 307 -6.80 30.55 7.37
C PRO A 307 -7.01 30.37 5.87
N GLU A 308 -6.37 29.34 5.31
CA GLU A 308 -6.59 28.96 3.92
C GLU A 308 -7.98 28.33 3.74
N ILE A 309 -8.57 28.48 2.56
CA ILE A 309 -9.96 28.11 2.28
C ILE A 309 -9.98 27.03 1.20
N PRO A 310 -10.59 25.85 1.42
CA PRO A 310 -10.60 24.73 0.47
C PRO A 310 -11.76 24.77 -0.53
N PHE A 311 -12.54 25.85 -0.57
CA PHE A 311 -13.74 25.97 -1.40
C PHE A 311 -13.52 26.87 -2.62
N SER A 312 -14.20 26.52 -3.71
CA SER A 312 -14.15 27.23 -4.99
C SER A 312 -14.43 28.74 -4.84
N ILE A 313 -13.80 29.56 -5.68
CA ILE A 313 -14.11 31.00 -5.78
C ILE A 313 -15.44 31.18 -6.50
N ALA A 314 -15.64 30.45 -7.60
CA ALA A 314 -16.86 30.49 -8.40
C ALA A 314 -18.07 29.88 -7.68
N GLU A 315 -17.88 28.76 -6.96
CA GLU A 315 -18.95 28.03 -6.27
C GLU A 315 -18.59 27.77 -4.79
N PRO A 316 -18.78 28.73 -3.87
CA PRO A 316 -18.23 28.66 -2.50
C PRO A 316 -18.72 27.51 -1.61
N THR A 317 -19.71 26.73 -2.05
CA THR A 317 -20.19 25.52 -1.36
C THR A 317 -19.50 24.24 -1.83
N GLU A 318 -18.82 24.29 -2.97
CA GLU A 318 -18.13 23.15 -3.57
C GLU A 318 -16.62 23.20 -3.25
N PRO A 319 -15.97 22.02 -3.11
CA PRO A 319 -14.52 21.94 -3.01
C PRO A 319 -13.83 22.60 -4.22
N MET A 320 -12.71 23.27 -3.98
CA MET A 320 -11.89 23.81 -5.05
C MET A 320 -11.29 22.68 -5.89
N ARG A 321 -11.35 22.81 -7.22
CA ARG A 321 -10.79 21.86 -8.18
C ARG A 321 -9.46 22.36 -8.75
N LEU A 322 -8.68 21.44 -9.32
CA LEU A 322 -7.34 21.73 -9.85
C LEU A 322 -7.36 22.81 -10.94
N ASP A 323 -8.35 22.79 -11.85
CA ASP A 323 -8.49 23.74 -12.95
C ASP A 323 -8.69 25.20 -12.46
N GLU A 324 -9.41 25.40 -11.36
CA GLU A 324 -9.60 26.71 -10.74
C GLU A 324 -8.34 27.11 -9.95
N TYR A 325 -7.74 26.17 -9.23
CA TYR A 325 -6.53 26.39 -8.46
C TYR A 325 -5.36 26.83 -9.36
N GLU A 326 -5.19 26.22 -10.53
CA GLU A 326 -4.13 26.56 -11.48
C GLU A 326 -4.27 27.96 -12.08
N ARG A 327 -5.49 28.48 -12.17
CA ARG A 327 -5.78 29.84 -12.65
C ARG A 327 -5.41 30.93 -11.66
N LEU A 328 -5.05 30.60 -10.42
CA LEU A 328 -4.62 31.56 -9.40
C LEU A 328 -3.26 32.21 -9.78
N PRO A 329 -3.07 33.52 -9.52
CA PRO A 329 -3.94 34.38 -8.73
C PRO A 329 -5.16 34.93 -9.49
N LEU A 330 -6.31 34.99 -8.80
CA LEU A 330 -7.58 35.52 -9.33
C LEU A 330 -8.14 36.61 -8.39
N VAL A 331 -8.97 37.50 -8.94
CA VAL A 331 -9.70 38.51 -8.16
C VAL A 331 -11.18 38.15 -8.16
N ASP A 332 -11.81 38.06 -6.98
CA ASP A 332 -13.23 37.77 -6.86
C ASP A 332 -14.13 39.00 -7.08
N ASP A 333 -15.45 38.79 -7.11
CA ASP A 333 -16.45 39.85 -7.32
C ASP A 333 -16.41 40.97 -6.27
N ASN A 334 -15.81 40.71 -5.10
CA ASN A 334 -15.63 41.69 -4.03
C ASN A 334 -14.27 42.41 -4.10
N GLY A 335 -13.47 42.14 -5.14
CA GLY A 335 -12.15 42.75 -5.33
C GLY A 335 -11.04 42.12 -4.48
N VAL A 336 -11.24 40.95 -3.88
CA VAL A 336 -10.21 40.25 -3.10
C VAL A 336 -9.32 39.44 -4.04
N THR A 337 -8.01 39.64 -3.96
CA THR A 337 -7.03 38.85 -4.71
C THR A 337 -6.67 37.57 -3.96
N TRP A 338 -6.94 36.44 -4.58
CA TRP A 338 -6.64 35.09 -4.09
C TRP A 338 -5.36 34.57 -4.76
N SER A 339 -4.49 33.95 -3.98
CA SER A 339 -3.29 33.24 -4.41
C SER A 339 -3.40 31.75 -4.08
N LYS A 340 -2.57 30.92 -4.72
CA LYS A 340 -2.41 29.50 -4.39
C LYS A 340 -2.03 29.35 -2.91
N GLY A 341 -2.84 28.59 -2.17
CA GLY A 341 -2.52 28.11 -0.81
C GLY A 341 -1.99 26.68 -0.86
N SER A 342 -1.98 26.00 0.29
CA SER A 342 -1.48 24.63 0.36
C SER A 342 -2.37 23.61 -0.35
N ILE A 343 -1.75 22.56 -0.86
CA ILE A 343 -2.44 21.36 -1.33
C ILE A 343 -2.33 20.31 -0.23
N LYS A 344 -3.40 19.58 0.09
CA LYS A 344 -3.43 18.54 1.13
C LYS A 344 -4.06 17.26 0.60
N ASP A 345 -3.76 16.12 1.22
CA ASP A 345 -4.42 14.86 0.88
C ASP A 345 -5.86 14.94 1.40
N ASP A 346 -6.82 14.50 0.59
CA ASP A 346 -8.22 14.41 1.02
C ASP A 346 -8.44 13.15 1.87
N LEU A 347 -8.00 13.20 3.12
CA LEU A 347 -8.17 12.08 4.05
C LEU A 347 -9.62 11.90 4.55
N GLU A 348 -10.55 12.78 4.14
CA GLU A 348 -11.98 12.63 4.44
C GLU A 348 -12.64 11.67 3.43
N ASN A 349 -12.35 11.84 2.15
CA ASN A 349 -12.93 10.99 1.09
C ASN A 349 -12.01 9.85 0.63
N TRP A 350 -10.69 10.01 0.74
CA TRP A 350 -9.69 9.04 0.30
C TRP A 350 -8.93 8.40 1.45
N SER A 351 -8.63 7.11 1.30
CA SER A 351 -7.69 6.45 2.17
C SER A 351 -6.26 6.95 1.90
N PRO A 352 -5.37 6.95 2.91
CA PRO A 352 -3.94 6.92 2.66
C PRO A 352 -3.57 5.76 1.73
N TRP A 353 -2.38 5.84 1.14
CA TRP A 353 -1.78 4.69 0.45
C TRP A 353 -1.61 3.52 1.42
N SER A 354 -1.98 2.32 0.96
CA SER A 354 -1.76 1.10 1.70
C SER A 354 -0.26 0.84 1.90
N PRO A 355 0.12 0.09 2.96
CA PRO A 355 1.39 -0.62 2.96
C PRO A 355 1.59 -1.39 1.64
N PRO A 356 2.85 -1.52 1.16
CA PRO A 356 3.11 -2.30 -0.05
C PRO A 356 2.71 -3.76 0.11
N TYR A 357 2.09 -4.33 -0.92
CA TYR A 357 1.75 -5.76 -0.95
C TYR A 357 3.03 -6.62 -0.99
N PRO A 358 3.09 -7.72 -0.22
CA PRO A 358 4.16 -8.71 -0.36
C PRO A 358 4.16 -9.31 -1.76
N LEU A 359 5.28 -9.25 -2.48
CA LEU A 359 5.36 -9.72 -3.86
C LEU A 359 5.17 -11.24 -3.97
N ASP A 360 5.69 -12.02 -3.02
CA ASP A 360 5.55 -13.47 -2.97
C ASP A 360 4.08 -13.91 -2.84
N GLU A 361 3.26 -13.17 -2.09
CA GLU A 361 1.82 -13.38 -2.01
C GLU A 361 1.11 -12.90 -3.28
N GLY A 362 1.46 -11.70 -3.76
CA GLY A 362 0.90 -11.13 -4.97
C GLY A 362 1.10 -12.07 -6.16
N THR A 363 2.25 -12.75 -6.25
CA THR A 363 2.56 -13.67 -7.37
C THR A 363 1.79 -15.00 -7.38
N SER A 364 1.04 -15.30 -6.32
CA SER A 364 0.22 -16.51 -6.21
C SER A 364 -0.90 -16.53 -7.25
N PRO A 365 -1.32 -17.71 -7.77
CA PRO A 365 -2.55 -17.84 -8.56
C PRO A 365 -3.82 -17.28 -7.90
N GLN A 366 -3.80 -17.08 -6.58
CA GLN A 366 -4.88 -16.56 -5.76
C GLN A 366 -4.68 -15.07 -5.36
N GLY A 367 -3.52 -14.51 -5.70
CA GLY A 367 -3.08 -13.14 -5.37
C GLY A 367 -3.19 -12.76 -3.90
N THR A 368 -3.30 -11.46 -3.65
CA THR A 368 -3.40 -10.87 -2.31
C THR A 368 -4.68 -10.03 -2.18
N PRO A 369 -5.42 -10.10 -1.07
CA PRO A 369 -6.54 -9.20 -0.84
C PRO A 369 -6.07 -7.73 -0.77
N ILE A 370 -6.65 -6.83 -1.57
CA ILE A 370 -6.39 -5.39 -1.46
C ILE A 370 -6.90 -4.91 -0.10
N ILE A 371 -6.06 -4.16 0.62
CA ILE A 371 -6.31 -3.75 2.02
C ILE A 371 -6.86 -2.33 2.14
N SER A 372 -6.96 -1.59 1.03
CA SER A 372 -7.65 -0.30 0.99
C SER A 372 -9.14 -0.47 1.32
N PRO A 373 -9.79 0.53 1.96
CA PRO A 373 -11.20 0.44 2.32
C PRO A 373 -12.13 0.09 1.15
N SER A 374 -13.11 -0.76 1.41
CA SER A 374 -14.20 -1.11 0.48
C SER A 374 -15.55 -1.20 1.19
N PRO A 375 -16.67 -0.96 0.48
CA PRO A 375 -16.72 -0.53 -0.91
C PRO A 375 -16.45 0.98 -1.05
N ARG A 376 -15.90 1.37 -2.20
CA ARG A 376 -15.57 2.75 -2.57
C ARG A 376 -15.81 2.95 -4.07
N HIS A 377 -16.07 4.18 -4.49
CA HIS A 377 -16.37 4.53 -5.89
C HIS A 377 -15.12 4.60 -6.77
N PHE A 378 -13.97 4.87 -6.16
CA PHE A 378 -12.72 5.06 -6.87
C PHE A 378 -11.64 4.18 -6.27
N LEU A 379 -10.83 3.60 -7.14
CA LEU A 379 -9.63 2.85 -6.78
C LEU A 379 -8.46 3.39 -7.60
N GLN A 380 -7.30 3.47 -6.95
CA GLN A 380 -6.04 3.77 -7.62
C GLN A 380 -4.94 2.90 -7.04
N PHE A 381 -4.03 2.44 -7.90
CA PHE A 381 -2.81 1.79 -7.46
C PHE A 381 -1.57 2.58 -7.87
N ARG A 382 -0.50 2.40 -7.11
CA ARG A 382 0.82 2.97 -7.37
C ARG A 382 1.83 1.85 -7.41
N VAL A 383 2.72 1.91 -8.40
CA VAL A 383 3.91 1.05 -8.47
C VAL A 383 5.14 1.90 -8.27
N SER A 384 5.90 1.63 -7.21
CA SER A 384 7.18 2.29 -6.94
C SER A 384 8.33 1.33 -7.23
N ALA A 385 9.11 1.64 -8.26
CA ALA A 385 10.30 0.88 -8.61
C ALA A 385 11.52 1.44 -7.90
N GLN A 386 12.40 0.56 -7.41
CA GLN A 386 13.65 0.92 -6.76
C GLN A 386 14.80 0.01 -7.22
N SER A 387 15.97 0.61 -7.41
CA SER A 387 17.21 -0.07 -7.73
C SER A 387 18.41 0.60 -7.07
N ASN A 388 19.37 -0.23 -6.64
CA ASN A 388 20.66 0.22 -6.14
C ASN A 388 21.79 0.09 -7.18
N ASP A 389 21.46 -0.39 -8.38
CA ASP A 389 22.42 -0.65 -9.45
C ASP A 389 21.95 0.00 -10.76
N ILE A 390 22.87 0.75 -11.39
CA ILE A 390 22.61 1.51 -12.63
C ILE A 390 22.26 0.55 -13.78
N GLN A 391 22.68 -0.72 -13.70
CA GLN A 391 22.45 -1.71 -14.75
C GLN A 391 21.27 -2.66 -14.44
N SER A 392 20.52 -2.43 -13.35
CA SER A 392 19.44 -3.32 -12.92
C SER A 392 18.11 -2.58 -12.75
N ALA A 393 17.02 -3.20 -13.22
CA ALA A 393 15.64 -2.77 -12.97
C ALA A 393 14.69 -3.97 -12.90
N ARG A 394 13.47 -3.74 -12.41
CA ARG A 394 12.35 -4.69 -12.56
C ARG A 394 11.40 -4.19 -13.63
N ARG A 395 10.74 -5.15 -14.27
CA ARG A 395 9.68 -4.94 -15.25
C ARG A 395 8.41 -5.58 -14.70
N LEU A 396 7.28 -4.92 -14.91
CA LEU A 396 5.96 -5.42 -14.58
C LEU A 396 5.17 -5.54 -15.88
N GLU A 397 4.73 -6.77 -16.19
CA GLU A 397 4.02 -7.03 -17.45
C GLU A 397 2.57 -6.60 -17.37
N HIS A 398 1.85 -7.03 -16.34
CA HIS A 398 0.44 -6.68 -16.13
C HIS A 398 0.08 -6.69 -14.64
N ILE A 399 -1.01 -6.00 -14.29
CA ILE A 399 -1.75 -6.12 -13.02
C ILE A 399 -3.21 -6.41 -13.35
N SER A 400 -3.84 -7.30 -12.58
CA SER A 400 -5.27 -7.58 -12.66
C SER A 400 -5.94 -7.34 -11.32
N LEU A 401 -7.06 -6.63 -11.34
CA LEU A 401 -7.90 -6.29 -10.20
C LEU A 401 -9.30 -6.84 -10.46
N SER A 402 -9.75 -7.81 -9.67
CA SER A 402 -11.14 -8.29 -9.77
C SER A 402 -12.05 -7.40 -8.94
N TYR A 403 -13.26 -7.08 -9.40
CA TYR A 403 -14.21 -6.27 -8.63
C TYR A 403 -15.66 -6.72 -8.86
N LEU A 404 -16.53 -6.46 -7.89
CA LEU A 404 -17.97 -6.72 -8.02
C LEU A 404 -18.69 -5.51 -8.61
N THR A 405 -19.55 -5.74 -9.59
CA THR A 405 -20.47 -4.71 -10.11
C THR A 405 -21.83 -5.35 -10.46
N PRO A 406 -22.91 -5.00 -9.74
CA PRO A 406 -22.94 -4.21 -8.49
C PRO A 406 -22.31 -4.98 -7.30
N PRO A 407 -21.96 -4.32 -6.18
CA PRO A 407 -21.47 -4.99 -4.98
C PRO A 407 -22.58 -5.80 -4.29
N LEU A 408 -22.22 -6.49 -3.20
CA LEU A 408 -23.19 -7.20 -2.37
C LEU A 408 -24.08 -6.22 -1.59
N ALA A 409 -23.51 -5.15 -1.03
CA ALA A 409 -24.22 -4.10 -0.29
C ALA A 409 -23.44 -2.77 -0.31
N ASP A 410 -24.07 -1.65 0.09
CA ASP A 410 -23.32 -0.41 0.35
C ASP A 410 -22.42 -0.56 1.57
N GLU A 411 -22.91 -1.27 2.59
CA GLU A 411 -22.14 -1.53 3.80
C GLU A 411 -22.68 -2.77 4.54
N PHE A 412 -21.76 -3.53 5.13
CA PHE A 412 -22.06 -4.46 6.21
C PHE A 412 -21.49 -3.91 7.51
N VAL A 413 -22.34 -3.52 8.45
CA VAL A 413 -21.91 -3.09 9.78
C VAL A 413 -22.00 -4.28 10.71
N ALA A 414 -20.89 -4.64 11.35
CA ALA A 414 -20.82 -5.79 12.23
C ALA A 414 -20.36 -5.47 13.64
N GLU A 415 -20.87 -6.23 14.60
CA GLU A 415 -20.38 -6.24 15.97
C GLU A 415 -20.44 -7.63 16.60
N ILE A 416 -19.67 -7.80 17.66
CA ILE A 416 -19.63 -9.02 18.47
C ILE A 416 -19.99 -8.74 19.93
N PHE A 417 -20.60 -9.70 20.59
CA PHE A 417 -20.84 -9.70 22.03
C PHE A 417 -20.68 -11.12 22.61
N PRO A 418 -20.15 -11.31 23.83
CA PRO A 418 -19.55 -10.30 24.71
C PRO A 418 -18.20 -9.79 24.19
N ARG A 419 -17.82 -8.55 24.54
CA ARG A 419 -16.54 -7.93 24.12
C ARG A 419 -15.45 -7.97 25.17
N GLN A 420 -15.74 -8.58 26.32
CA GLN A 420 -14.75 -8.85 27.36
C GLN A 420 -14.98 -10.24 27.93
N VAL A 421 -13.97 -11.10 27.89
CA VAL A 421 -14.06 -12.50 28.32
C VAL A 421 -12.84 -12.94 29.10
N GLU A 422 -12.99 -14.00 29.88
CA GLU A 422 -11.87 -14.68 30.51
C GLU A 422 -11.11 -15.52 29.48
N ALA A 423 -9.78 -15.51 29.57
CA ALA A 423 -8.92 -16.26 28.67
C ALA A 423 -9.19 -17.76 28.74
N SER A 424 -8.97 -18.48 27.63
CA SER A 424 -9.12 -19.94 27.54
C SER A 424 -10.51 -20.50 27.88
N THR A 425 -11.49 -19.64 28.19
CA THR A 425 -12.83 -20.07 28.57
C THR A 425 -13.69 -20.27 27.33
N SER A 426 -14.40 -21.40 27.25
CA SER A 426 -15.39 -21.63 26.20
C SER A 426 -16.56 -20.67 26.38
N THR A 427 -16.64 -19.67 25.50
CA THR A 427 -17.62 -18.59 25.57
C THR A 427 -18.50 -18.60 24.33
N SER A 428 -19.79 -18.37 24.54
CA SER A 428 -20.78 -18.20 23.47
C SER A 428 -20.78 -16.73 23.05
N PHE A 429 -20.51 -16.48 21.78
CA PHE A 429 -20.51 -15.17 21.15
C PHE A 429 -21.70 -15.05 20.20
N THR A 430 -22.27 -13.86 20.14
CA THR A 430 -23.21 -13.44 19.10
C THR A 430 -22.49 -12.44 18.20
N TYR A 431 -22.36 -12.77 16.93
CA TYR A 431 -21.89 -11.86 15.88
C TYR A 431 -23.08 -11.39 15.07
N ALA A 432 -23.28 -10.08 15.02
CA ALA A 432 -24.39 -9.47 14.31
C ALA A 432 -23.89 -8.65 13.13
N VAL A 433 -24.63 -8.70 12.04
CA VAL A 433 -24.30 -8.02 10.79
C VAL A 433 -25.56 -7.37 10.26
N ARG A 434 -25.55 -6.04 10.18
CA ARG A 434 -26.58 -5.26 9.51
C ARG A 434 -26.11 -4.86 8.12
N MET A 435 -26.93 -5.16 7.13
CA MET A 435 -26.71 -4.76 5.75
C MET A 435 -27.39 -3.41 5.48
N ARG A 436 -26.71 -2.53 4.73
CA ARG A 436 -27.28 -1.30 4.16
C ARG A 436 -27.36 -1.38 2.64
N MET A 437 -28.51 -1.04 2.09
CA MET A 437 -28.82 -1.09 0.66
C MET A 437 -29.54 0.20 0.21
N ASP A 438 -28.86 1.33 0.32
CA ASP A 438 -29.31 2.63 -0.16
C ASP A 438 -29.25 2.73 -1.70
N SER A 439 -28.26 2.06 -2.32
CA SER A 439 -28.07 2.04 -3.78
C SER A 439 -28.98 1.00 -4.47
N PRO A 440 -29.43 1.27 -5.71
CA PRO A 440 -30.19 0.29 -6.48
C PRO A 440 -29.31 -0.90 -6.94
N ASP A 441 -29.97 -2.01 -7.28
CA ASP A 441 -29.38 -3.19 -7.94
C ASP A 441 -28.33 -3.99 -7.16
N LEU A 442 -28.10 -3.68 -5.88
CA LEU A 442 -27.18 -4.43 -5.01
C LEU A 442 -27.56 -5.92 -4.90
N LEU A 443 -26.56 -6.80 -4.92
CA LEU A 443 -26.77 -8.24 -5.10
C LEU A 443 -27.36 -8.92 -3.84
N GLY A 444 -27.04 -8.38 -2.66
CA GLY A 444 -27.23 -9.06 -1.38
C GLY A 444 -26.19 -10.16 -1.16
N PHE A 445 -26.45 -11.04 -0.19
CA PHE A 445 -25.51 -12.10 0.18
C PHE A 445 -26.27 -13.32 0.73
N ASP A 446 -25.65 -14.49 0.65
CA ASP A 446 -26.26 -15.75 1.12
C ASP A 446 -25.29 -16.61 1.95
N THR A 447 -24.06 -16.13 2.11
CA THR A 447 -23.00 -16.81 2.82
C THR A 447 -22.24 -15.79 3.64
N PHE A 448 -21.92 -16.13 4.89
CA PHE A 448 -21.13 -15.28 5.77
C PHE A 448 -20.03 -16.09 6.45
N ALA A 449 -18.80 -15.59 6.39
CA ALA A 449 -17.63 -16.18 7.02
C ALA A 449 -17.12 -15.27 8.14
N ILE A 450 -16.64 -15.85 9.22
CA ILE A 450 -15.99 -15.13 10.33
C ILE A 450 -14.61 -15.74 10.52
N THR A 451 -13.58 -14.89 10.38
CA THR A 451 -12.19 -15.26 10.72
C THR A 451 -12.07 -15.35 12.23
N THR A 452 -11.46 -16.44 12.71
CA THR A 452 -11.25 -16.72 14.12
C THR A 452 -9.77 -17.06 14.35
N PRO A 453 -9.15 -16.69 15.48
CA PRO A 453 -7.74 -16.99 15.72
C PRO A 453 -7.47 -18.49 15.94
N ILE A 454 -8.51 -19.24 16.30
CA ILE A 454 -8.50 -20.69 16.51
C ILE A 454 -9.81 -21.28 15.99
N ARG A 455 -9.81 -22.59 15.77
CA ARG A 455 -10.99 -23.37 15.41
C ARG A 455 -12.12 -23.15 16.40
N VAL A 456 -13.30 -22.76 15.91
CA VAL A 456 -14.50 -22.66 16.77
C VAL A 456 -14.97 -24.04 17.22
N GLU A 457 -15.47 -24.13 18.46
CA GLU A 457 -15.95 -25.38 19.03
C GLU A 457 -17.28 -25.81 18.38
N GLN A 458 -18.15 -24.83 18.13
CA GLN A 458 -19.48 -25.04 17.58
C GLN A 458 -20.05 -23.74 17.01
N VAL A 459 -20.79 -23.80 15.90
CA VAL A 459 -21.78 -22.78 15.53
C VAL A 459 -23.10 -23.20 16.18
N GLU A 460 -23.63 -22.40 17.09
CA GLU A 460 -24.79 -22.74 17.92
C GLU A 460 -26.11 -22.39 17.23
N GLN A 461 -26.19 -21.21 16.59
CA GLN A 461 -27.42 -20.72 15.98
C GLN A 461 -27.14 -19.71 14.86
N VAL A 462 -28.00 -19.69 13.84
CA VAL A 462 -28.06 -18.62 12.84
C VAL A 462 -29.48 -18.07 12.79
N GLU A 463 -29.64 -16.76 12.86
CA GLU A 463 -30.92 -16.06 12.81
C GLU A 463 -30.87 -14.90 11.82
N ILE A 464 -31.96 -14.70 11.08
CA ILE A 464 -32.14 -13.61 10.14
C ILE A 464 -33.39 -12.84 10.54
N LEU A 465 -33.25 -11.54 10.74
CA LEU A 465 -34.35 -10.63 11.01
C LEU A 465 -34.47 -9.61 9.88
N ASP A 466 -35.70 -9.17 9.62
CA ASP A 466 -35.95 -8.04 8.71
C ASP A 466 -35.63 -6.70 9.39
N ALA A 467 -35.78 -5.60 8.64
CA ALA A 467 -35.54 -4.24 9.13
C ALA A 467 -36.47 -3.83 10.29
N GLN A 468 -37.62 -4.51 10.46
CA GLN A 468 -38.56 -4.28 11.55
C GLN A 468 -38.29 -5.20 12.76
N GLY A 469 -37.23 -6.01 12.70
CA GLY A 469 -36.85 -6.96 13.74
C GLY A 469 -37.76 -8.19 13.82
N GLN A 470 -38.53 -8.50 12.78
CA GLN A 470 -39.28 -9.75 12.70
C GLN A 470 -38.38 -10.88 12.23
N LEU A 471 -38.56 -12.07 12.81
CA LEU A 471 -37.78 -13.25 12.46
C LEU A 471 -38.17 -13.76 11.08
N VAL A 472 -37.21 -13.78 10.16
CA VAL A 472 -37.37 -14.30 8.79
C VAL A 472 -36.99 -15.79 8.73
N ALA A 473 -35.84 -16.14 9.31
CA ALA A 473 -35.36 -17.52 9.37
C ALA A 473 -34.48 -17.72 10.61
N SER A 474 -34.50 -18.93 11.17
CA SER A 474 -33.65 -19.30 12.30
C SER A 474 -33.39 -20.80 12.29
N HIS A 475 -32.18 -21.19 12.68
CA HIS A 475 -31.84 -22.58 12.92
C HIS A 475 -30.82 -22.71 14.04
N ALA A 476 -31.09 -23.60 14.99
CA ALA A 476 -30.18 -23.96 16.07
C ALA A 476 -29.50 -25.30 15.74
N PHE A 477 -28.18 -25.31 15.67
CA PHE A 477 -27.39 -26.46 15.25
C PHE A 477 -26.98 -27.29 16.47
N ALA A 478 -27.32 -28.57 16.46
CA ALA A 478 -26.80 -29.52 17.44
C ALA A 478 -25.31 -29.83 17.17
N GLN A 479 -24.62 -30.40 18.16
CA GLN A 479 -23.21 -30.77 17.98
C GLN A 479 -23.06 -31.80 16.84
N GLY A 480 -22.21 -31.48 15.87
CA GLY A 480 -21.99 -32.31 14.68
C GLY A 480 -23.04 -32.15 13.57
N ASP A 481 -24.06 -31.32 13.78
CA ASP A 481 -25.00 -30.92 12.74
C ASP A 481 -24.36 -29.87 11.82
N THR A 482 -24.60 -29.99 10.52
CA THR A 482 -24.10 -29.05 9.51
C THR A 482 -25.19 -28.58 8.55
N ALA A 483 -26.39 -29.18 8.59
CA ALA A 483 -27.46 -28.88 7.66
C ALA A 483 -28.73 -28.51 8.42
N GLY A 484 -29.14 -27.26 8.26
CA GLY A 484 -30.35 -26.73 8.88
C GLY A 484 -31.58 -26.77 7.99
N GLY A 485 -32.72 -26.45 8.60
CA GLY A 485 -33.98 -26.23 7.88
C GLY A 485 -33.93 -24.97 7.01
N SER A 486 -34.72 -24.95 5.93
CA SER A 486 -34.96 -23.76 5.11
C SER A 486 -33.71 -23.13 4.47
N GLY A 487 -32.70 -23.93 4.11
CA GLY A 487 -31.51 -23.46 3.39
C GLY A 487 -30.38 -22.89 4.28
N LEU A 488 -30.55 -22.92 5.60
CA LEU A 488 -29.50 -22.61 6.57
C LEU A 488 -28.53 -23.79 6.70
N ALA A 489 -27.22 -23.56 6.67
CA ALA A 489 -26.22 -24.61 6.81
C ALA A 489 -24.88 -24.07 7.33
N ILE A 490 -24.06 -24.95 7.89
CA ILE A 490 -22.65 -24.67 8.19
C ILE A 490 -21.83 -25.21 7.02
N ASN A 491 -21.19 -24.31 6.27
CA ASN A 491 -20.38 -24.68 5.10
C ASN A 491 -19.02 -25.22 5.53
N ALA A 492 -18.38 -24.57 6.51
CA ALA A 492 -17.07 -24.95 7.00
C ALA A 492 -16.85 -24.54 8.45
N ILE A 493 -16.10 -25.37 9.18
CA ILE A 493 -15.41 -25.01 10.41
C ILE A 493 -13.94 -25.37 10.17
N ALA A 494 -13.07 -24.38 10.03
CA ALA A 494 -11.64 -24.52 9.78
C ALA A 494 -10.84 -24.05 11.02
N GLU A 495 -9.51 -24.16 10.95
CA GLU A 495 -8.63 -23.77 12.06
C GLU A 495 -8.63 -22.27 12.36
N ASP A 496 -8.98 -21.45 11.37
CA ASP A 496 -8.84 -20.00 11.39
C ASP A 496 -10.10 -19.25 10.89
N TYR A 497 -11.17 -19.98 10.55
CA TYR A 497 -12.46 -19.38 10.23
C TYR A 497 -13.59 -20.40 10.32
N PHE A 498 -14.82 -19.92 10.28
CA PHE A 498 -15.98 -20.74 9.93
C PHE A 498 -16.89 -19.97 8.98
N SER A 499 -17.77 -20.69 8.27
CA SER A 499 -18.72 -20.08 7.34
C SER A 499 -20.09 -20.75 7.40
N VAL A 500 -21.12 -19.93 7.26
CA VAL A 500 -22.53 -20.35 7.25
C VAL A 500 -23.18 -19.92 5.95
N ARG A 501 -24.15 -20.71 5.48
CA ARG A 501 -25.01 -20.40 4.34
C ARG A 501 -26.45 -20.24 4.79
N PHE A 502 -27.19 -19.41 4.09
CA PHE A 502 -28.59 -19.11 4.34
C PHE A 502 -29.31 -18.75 3.03
N PRO A 503 -30.65 -18.64 3.02
CA PRO A 503 -31.37 -18.04 1.90
C PRO A 503 -30.86 -16.62 1.62
N PRO A 504 -30.75 -16.19 0.35
CA PRO A 504 -30.25 -14.86 0.00
C PRO A 504 -30.98 -13.73 0.75
N ILE A 505 -30.19 -12.84 1.36
CA ILE A 505 -30.65 -11.63 2.04
C ILE A 505 -30.42 -10.45 1.09
N GLN A 506 -31.50 -9.79 0.68
CA GLN A 506 -31.47 -8.66 -0.27
C GLN A 506 -32.21 -7.42 0.23
N ALA A 507 -32.92 -7.51 1.36
CA ALA A 507 -33.67 -6.39 1.90
C ALA A 507 -32.77 -5.48 2.75
N ASP A 508 -32.83 -4.17 2.52
CA ASP A 508 -32.17 -3.17 3.34
C ASP A 508 -32.49 -3.34 4.84
N GLY A 509 -31.51 -3.06 5.69
CA GLY A 509 -31.66 -3.09 7.15
C GLY A 509 -31.80 -4.48 7.75
N SER A 510 -31.75 -5.55 6.95
CA SER A 510 -31.77 -6.94 7.43
C SER A 510 -30.60 -7.20 8.38
N LEU A 511 -30.86 -8.02 9.40
CA LEU A 511 -29.92 -8.33 10.46
C LEU A 511 -29.66 -9.84 10.50
N LEU A 512 -28.42 -10.23 10.24
CA LEU A 512 -27.93 -11.60 10.45
C LEU A 512 -27.29 -11.70 11.83
N LYS A 513 -27.73 -12.65 12.65
CA LYS A 513 -27.10 -13.01 13.93
C LYS A 513 -26.54 -14.42 13.84
N ILE A 514 -25.28 -14.59 14.18
CA ILE A 514 -24.59 -15.87 14.23
C ILE A 514 -24.10 -16.08 15.65
N ARG A 515 -24.64 -17.08 16.32
CA ARG A 515 -24.20 -17.50 17.65
C ARG A 515 -23.22 -18.66 17.51
N PHE A 516 -22.05 -18.55 18.11
CA PHE A 516 -21.01 -19.59 18.05
C PHE A 516 -20.19 -19.63 19.35
N ARG A 517 -19.48 -20.73 19.55
CA ARG A 517 -18.69 -21.00 20.75
C ARG A 517 -17.21 -21.05 20.41
N ALA A 518 -16.43 -20.24 21.11
CA ALA A 518 -15.00 -20.14 20.91
C ALA A 518 -14.27 -19.74 22.21
N SER A 519 -12.95 -19.81 22.19
CA SER A 519 -12.11 -19.22 23.23
C SER A 519 -11.20 -18.16 22.68
N VAL A 520 -10.92 -17.17 23.53
CA VAL A 520 -9.98 -16.09 23.26
C VAL A 520 -8.66 -16.43 23.96
N LEU A 521 -7.58 -16.47 23.19
CA LEU A 521 -6.23 -16.83 23.65
C LEU A 521 -5.23 -15.67 23.59
N ALA A 522 -5.67 -14.49 23.14
CA ALA A 522 -4.88 -13.27 23.06
C ALA A 522 -5.61 -12.09 23.72
N PHE A 523 -4.85 -11.11 24.23
CA PHE A 523 -5.44 -9.98 24.96
C PHE A 523 -6.47 -9.22 24.12
N SER A 524 -6.19 -9.06 22.83
CA SER A 524 -7.09 -8.43 21.87
C SER A 524 -7.25 -9.37 20.68
N THR A 525 -8.48 -9.78 20.41
CA THR A 525 -8.82 -10.67 19.31
C THR A 525 -9.90 -10.01 18.45
N GLU A 526 -9.62 -9.82 17.17
CA GLU A 526 -10.58 -9.31 16.20
C GLU A 526 -11.27 -10.46 15.47
N PHE A 527 -12.60 -10.40 15.37
CA PHE A 527 -13.42 -11.32 14.59
C PHE A 527 -13.88 -10.64 13.29
N ARG A 528 -13.17 -10.90 12.20
CA ARG A 528 -13.46 -10.25 10.91
C ARG A 528 -14.53 -11.01 10.15
N GLY A 529 -15.58 -10.30 9.75
CA GLY A 529 -16.71 -10.86 9.01
C GLY A 529 -16.61 -10.57 7.51
N GLN A 530 -17.04 -11.53 6.70
CA GLN A 530 -17.03 -11.43 5.24
C GLN A 530 -18.32 -12.04 4.67
N ALA A 531 -19.07 -11.22 3.93
CA ALA A 531 -20.24 -11.64 3.16
C ALA A 531 -19.78 -12.16 1.78
N SER A 532 -20.50 -13.14 1.24
CA SER A 532 -20.30 -13.66 -0.11
C SER A 532 -21.63 -14.12 -0.70
N LEU A 533 -21.69 -14.22 -2.03
CA LEU A 533 -22.86 -14.70 -2.74
C LEU A 533 -22.51 -15.98 -3.51
N SER A 534 -23.14 -17.09 -3.13
CA SER A 534 -22.79 -18.41 -3.67
C SER A 534 -23.08 -18.59 -5.16
N SER A 535 -23.98 -17.78 -5.73
CA SER A 535 -24.23 -17.75 -7.18
C SER A 535 -23.14 -17.02 -7.97
N GLU A 536 -22.28 -16.24 -7.30
CA GLU A 536 -21.19 -15.47 -7.86
C GLU A 536 -19.86 -15.93 -7.22
N PRO A 537 -19.25 -17.03 -7.71
CA PRO A 537 -18.00 -17.55 -7.14
C PRO A 537 -16.90 -16.50 -7.12
N GLY A 538 -16.23 -16.34 -5.98
CA GLY A 538 -15.20 -15.31 -5.78
C GLY A 538 -15.76 -13.96 -5.32
N SER A 539 -17.07 -13.77 -5.29
CA SER A 539 -17.69 -12.59 -4.68
C SER A 539 -17.47 -12.59 -3.17
N PHE A 540 -16.94 -11.50 -2.66
CA PHE A 540 -16.98 -11.25 -1.24
C PHE A 540 -16.99 -9.75 -0.93
N GLN A 541 -17.44 -9.38 0.26
CA GLN A 541 -17.35 -8.04 0.80
C GLN A 541 -17.13 -8.11 2.31
N ASN A 542 -16.19 -7.32 2.83
CA ASN A 542 -15.87 -7.31 4.25
C ASN A 542 -16.92 -6.52 5.05
N ALA A 543 -17.14 -6.92 6.29
CA ALA A 543 -17.94 -6.17 7.23
C ALA A 543 -17.08 -5.19 8.03
N THR A 544 -17.55 -3.95 8.14
CA THR A 544 -16.95 -2.88 8.93
C THR A 544 -17.39 -2.98 10.37
N SER A 545 -16.47 -2.80 11.31
CA SER A 545 -16.78 -2.75 12.74
C SER A 545 -17.64 -1.52 13.07
N GLY A 546 -18.80 -1.72 13.69
CA GLY A 546 -19.68 -0.63 14.11
C GLY A 546 -20.92 -1.13 14.85
N ASN A 547 -21.78 -0.23 15.33
CA ASN A 547 -23.02 -0.60 16.01
C ASN A 547 -24.05 -1.13 14.99
N SER A 548 -24.40 -2.41 15.09
CA SER A 548 -25.28 -3.10 14.15
C SER A 548 -26.65 -3.40 14.74
N ALA A 549 -26.76 -3.68 16.03
CA ALA A 549 -27.96 -4.17 16.69
C ALA A 549 -27.85 -4.01 18.21
N ASP A 550 -29.00 -4.09 18.86
CA ASP A 550 -29.06 -4.32 20.30
C ASP A 550 -28.92 -5.83 20.55
N LEU A 551 -27.77 -6.28 21.05
CA LEU A 551 -27.48 -7.71 21.21
C LEU A 551 -28.00 -8.25 22.54
N GLU A 552 -27.79 -7.53 23.65
CA GLU A 552 -28.24 -7.88 24.99
C GLU A 552 -28.43 -6.64 25.87
N ASN A 553 -29.17 -6.76 26.98
CA ASN A 553 -29.47 -5.63 27.88
C ASN A 553 -28.23 -4.93 28.48
N GLU A 554 -27.07 -5.60 28.48
CA GLU A 554 -25.78 -5.05 28.96
C GLU A 554 -24.90 -4.53 27.81
N ASP A 555 -25.37 -4.60 26.58
CA ASP A 555 -24.68 -4.14 25.39
C ASP A 555 -24.66 -2.60 25.34
N GLN A 556 -23.45 -2.02 25.38
CA GLN A 556 -23.28 -0.58 25.28
C GLN A 556 -22.90 -0.20 23.85
N THR A 557 -23.78 0.56 23.20
CA THR A 557 -23.60 1.06 21.83
C THR A 557 -22.29 1.82 21.61
N THR A 558 -21.78 2.50 22.64
CA THR A 558 -20.49 3.23 22.59
C THR A 558 -19.27 2.32 22.54
N ARG A 559 -19.45 1.02 22.82
CA ARG A 559 -18.38 0.01 22.80
C ARG A 559 -18.55 -0.98 21.65
N SER A 560 -19.51 -0.76 20.74
CA SER A 560 -19.77 -1.66 19.60
C SER A 560 -18.53 -1.84 18.74
N GLY A 561 -18.39 -3.05 18.21
CA GLY A 561 -17.32 -3.42 17.30
C GLY A 561 -17.05 -4.91 17.30
N THR A 562 -16.06 -5.34 16.54
CA THR A 562 -15.75 -6.75 16.28
C THR A 562 -14.58 -7.30 17.10
N THR A 563 -14.02 -6.49 18.00
CA THR A 563 -12.88 -6.85 18.85
C THR A 563 -13.32 -7.29 20.24
N VAL A 564 -12.81 -8.43 20.69
CA VAL A 564 -12.99 -8.98 22.03
C VAL A 564 -11.69 -8.85 22.82
N LEU A 565 -11.80 -8.34 24.04
CA LEU A 565 -10.68 -8.21 24.97
C LEU A 565 -10.67 -9.33 26.01
N SER A 566 -9.48 -9.81 26.36
CA SER A 566 -9.28 -10.72 27.49
C SER A 566 -8.22 -10.16 28.45
N PRO A 567 -8.61 -9.27 29.39
CA PRO A 567 -7.67 -8.65 30.31
C PRO A 567 -6.98 -9.60 31.30
N SER A 568 -7.50 -10.82 31.50
CA SER A 568 -6.85 -11.81 32.37
C SER A 568 -5.53 -12.33 31.83
N ILE A 569 -5.30 -12.25 30.50
CA ILE A 569 -4.02 -12.64 29.89
C ILE A 569 -2.87 -11.73 30.33
N ILE A 570 -3.09 -10.41 30.35
CA ILE A 570 -2.05 -9.47 30.81
C ILE A 570 -1.79 -9.66 32.31
N ARG A 571 -2.84 -9.94 33.09
CA ARG A 571 -2.73 -10.08 34.56
C ARG A 571 -2.04 -11.36 34.99
N SER A 572 -2.06 -12.42 34.17
CA SER A 572 -1.52 -13.72 34.56
C SER A 572 -0.02 -13.85 34.32
N GLU A 573 0.57 -13.08 33.39
CA GLU A 573 1.94 -13.27 32.88
C GLU A 573 2.23 -14.71 32.40
N ARG A 574 1.18 -15.50 32.12
CA ARG A 574 1.27 -16.91 31.73
C ARG A 574 1.04 -17.07 30.23
N LEU A 575 1.92 -17.82 29.58
CA LEU A 575 1.79 -18.23 28.18
C LEU A 575 1.19 -19.63 28.04
N ILE A 576 1.18 -20.41 29.13
CA ILE A 576 0.60 -21.76 29.16
C ILE A 576 -0.65 -21.75 30.03
N ASP A 577 -1.73 -22.36 29.55
CA ASP A 577 -2.97 -22.52 30.32
C ASP A 577 -3.64 -23.86 30.04
N ALA A 578 -4.61 -24.25 30.87
CA ALA A 578 -5.38 -25.50 30.74
C ALA A 578 -4.51 -26.77 30.51
N LEU A 579 -3.37 -26.88 31.21
CA LEU A 579 -2.51 -28.06 31.14
C LEU A 579 -3.17 -29.24 31.86
N GLU A 580 -3.60 -30.24 31.10
CA GLU A 580 -4.24 -31.46 31.58
C GLU A 580 -3.48 -32.71 31.14
N LEU A 581 -3.36 -33.68 32.04
CA LEU A 581 -2.72 -34.98 31.81
C LEU A 581 -3.76 -36.08 32.07
N THR A 582 -4.21 -36.75 31.02
CA THR A 582 -5.29 -37.73 31.12
C THR A 582 -4.98 -38.99 30.32
N PRO A 583 -4.99 -40.18 30.93
CA PRO A 583 -5.11 -40.46 32.37
C PRO A 583 -3.82 -40.09 33.13
N ASN A 584 -3.95 -39.82 34.43
CA ASN A 584 -2.81 -39.63 35.33
C ASN A 584 -3.19 -40.17 36.74
N PRO A 585 -2.69 -41.34 37.17
CA PRO A 585 -1.61 -42.13 36.56
C PRO A 585 -1.99 -42.77 35.22
N PHE A 586 -1.00 -42.95 34.33
CA PHE A 586 -1.12 -43.79 33.14
C PHE A 586 -0.29 -45.06 33.28
N THR A 587 -0.71 -46.14 32.62
CA THR A 587 -0.22 -47.50 32.83
C THR A 587 0.21 -48.17 31.52
N PRO A 588 1.42 -47.88 30.99
CA PRO A 588 1.89 -48.40 29.69
C PRO A 588 2.31 -49.89 29.76
N ASN A 589 1.39 -50.77 30.12
CA ASN A 589 1.61 -52.21 30.31
C ASN A 589 1.17 -53.06 29.10
N GLY A 590 0.50 -52.46 28.11
CA GLY A 590 0.03 -53.09 26.89
C GLY A 590 -1.28 -53.86 27.03
N ASP A 591 -2.08 -53.61 28.08
CA ASP A 591 -3.39 -54.25 28.27
C ASP A 591 -4.55 -53.53 27.54
N GLY A 592 -4.26 -52.41 26.88
CA GLY A 592 -5.21 -51.58 26.15
C GLY A 592 -5.92 -50.53 27.01
N ILE A 593 -5.63 -50.45 28.31
CA ILE A 593 -6.28 -49.54 29.26
C ILE A 593 -5.22 -48.57 29.81
N ASN A 594 -5.44 -47.27 29.60
CA ASN A 594 -4.55 -46.21 30.09
C ASN A 594 -3.08 -46.34 29.65
N ASP A 595 -2.83 -47.06 28.55
CA ASP A 595 -1.48 -47.31 28.02
C ASP A 595 -0.77 -46.04 27.50
N GLN A 596 -1.53 -44.99 27.23
CA GLN A 596 -1.03 -43.71 26.75
C GLN A 596 -1.60 -42.59 27.61
N VAL A 597 -0.81 -41.53 27.80
CA VAL A 597 -1.27 -40.27 28.38
C VAL A 597 -1.49 -39.24 27.27
N ALA A 598 -2.64 -38.58 27.29
CA ALA A 598 -2.89 -37.38 26.51
C ALA A 598 -2.47 -36.16 27.33
N ILE A 599 -1.68 -35.29 26.72
CA ILE A 599 -1.16 -34.05 27.29
C ILE A 599 -1.82 -32.92 26.52
N ALA A 600 -2.79 -32.26 27.12
CA ALA A 600 -3.50 -31.13 26.52
C ALA A 600 -3.06 -29.82 27.18
N TYR A 601 -2.89 -28.75 26.40
CA TYR A 601 -2.53 -27.42 26.89
C TYR A 601 -2.89 -26.33 25.89
N ASN A 602 -3.08 -25.11 26.39
CA ASN A 602 -3.28 -23.91 25.59
C ASN A 602 -2.01 -23.05 25.59
N ILE A 603 -1.73 -22.43 24.45
CA ILE A 603 -0.72 -21.39 24.30
C ILE A 603 -1.42 -20.05 24.12
N LEU A 604 -1.01 -19.08 24.93
CA LEU A 604 -1.58 -17.74 25.01
C LEU A 604 -0.55 -16.67 24.63
N ALA A 605 -1.06 -15.50 24.24
CA ALA A 605 -0.33 -14.23 24.24
C ALA A 605 0.95 -14.15 23.38
N LEU A 606 1.15 -15.02 22.40
CA LEU A 606 2.23 -14.91 21.44
C LEU A 606 1.85 -13.97 20.28
N THR A 607 2.77 -13.11 19.86
CA THR A 607 2.59 -12.26 18.66
C THR A 607 2.96 -12.98 17.36
N LYS A 608 3.76 -14.04 17.46
CA LYS A 608 4.20 -14.93 16.38
C LYS A 608 4.45 -16.33 16.94
N ALA A 609 4.66 -17.33 16.09
CA ALA A 609 4.98 -18.68 16.56
C ALA A 609 6.24 -18.67 17.46
N GLY A 610 6.10 -19.19 18.68
CA GLY A 610 7.14 -19.26 19.71
C GLY A 610 7.67 -20.68 19.86
N ALA A 611 8.91 -20.83 20.33
CA ALA A 611 9.50 -22.15 20.56
C ALA A 611 8.84 -22.83 21.76
N VAL A 612 8.32 -24.04 21.55
CA VAL A 612 7.64 -24.84 22.56
C VAL A 612 8.36 -26.15 22.75
N ALA A 613 8.61 -26.51 24.01
CA ALA A 613 9.19 -27.79 24.37
C ALA A 613 8.38 -28.49 25.45
N VAL A 614 7.98 -29.74 25.18
CA VAL A 614 7.37 -30.64 26.17
C VAL A 614 8.41 -31.68 26.56
N ARG A 615 8.78 -31.70 27.84
CA ARG A 615 9.91 -32.47 28.35
C ARG A 615 9.54 -33.21 29.64
N LEU A 616 10.05 -34.42 29.78
CA LEU A 616 9.91 -35.24 30.97
C LEU A 616 11.19 -35.20 31.79
N TYR A 617 11.07 -34.92 33.08
CA TYR A 617 12.17 -34.87 34.03
C TYR A 617 11.94 -35.86 35.17
N ASP A 618 13.01 -36.42 35.72
CA ASP A 618 12.95 -37.11 37.00
C ASP A 618 12.90 -36.09 38.17
N LEU A 619 12.66 -36.57 39.39
CA LEU A 619 12.59 -35.69 40.58
C LEU A 619 13.91 -35.00 40.94
N SER A 620 15.03 -35.36 40.30
CA SER A 620 16.30 -34.64 40.44
C SER A 620 16.45 -33.47 39.46
N GLY A 621 15.46 -33.27 38.58
CA GLY A 621 15.49 -32.27 37.51
C GLY A 621 16.26 -32.71 36.27
N ARG A 622 16.70 -33.98 36.19
CA ARG A 622 17.40 -34.49 35.02
C ARG A 622 16.39 -34.80 33.91
N LEU A 623 16.68 -34.31 32.71
CA LEU A 623 15.89 -34.59 31.52
C LEU A 623 15.93 -36.09 31.20
N VAL A 624 14.76 -36.72 31.21
CA VAL A 624 14.56 -38.13 30.85
C VAL A 624 14.25 -38.23 29.36
N HIS A 625 13.34 -37.38 28.87
CA HIS A 625 12.92 -37.41 27.48
C HIS A 625 12.37 -36.06 27.01
N ALA A 626 12.52 -35.74 25.72
CA ALA A 626 11.86 -34.61 25.09
C ALA A 626 10.75 -35.16 24.17
N LEU A 627 9.50 -34.92 24.54
CA LEU A 627 8.32 -35.42 23.84
C LEU A 627 8.04 -34.58 22.58
N GLN A 628 8.27 -33.28 22.66
CA GLN A 628 8.05 -32.35 21.56
C GLN A 628 9.00 -31.16 21.65
N GLN A 629 9.48 -30.70 20.49
CA GLN A 629 10.20 -29.43 20.37
C GLN A 629 9.89 -28.82 19.00
N THR A 630 9.02 -27.80 18.96
CA THR A 630 8.54 -27.19 17.72
C THR A 630 8.12 -25.73 17.95
N ALA A 631 7.93 -24.96 16.88
CA ALA A 631 7.37 -23.62 16.96
C ALA A 631 5.84 -23.68 16.86
N LEU A 632 5.12 -23.10 17.82
CA LEU A 632 3.65 -23.07 17.86
C LEU A 632 3.15 -21.64 18.06
N SER A 633 1.98 -21.33 17.50
CA SER A 633 1.28 -20.06 17.71
C SER A 633 0.31 -20.16 18.90
N ASN A 634 -0.49 -19.12 19.13
CA ASN A 634 -1.63 -19.23 20.05
C ASN A 634 -2.57 -20.34 19.57
N GLY A 635 -2.99 -21.21 20.48
CA GLY A 635 -3.77 -22.37 20.08
C GLY A 635 -4.00 -23.37 21.20
N ARG A 636 -4.82 -24.38 20.90
CA ARG A 636 -5.01 -25.55 21.75
C ARG A 636 -4.22 -26.71 21.17
N TYR A 637 -3.42 -27.37 22.00
CA TYR A 637 -2.54 -28.44 21.58
C TYR A 637 -2.78 -29.68 22.41
N ALA A 638 -2.70 -30.83 21.75
CA ALA A 638 -2.73 -32.13 22.40
C ALA A 638 -1.67 -33.03 21.76
N LEU A 639 -0.93 -33.75 22.58
CA LEU A 639 -0.03 -34.82 22.13
C LEU A 639 -0.25 -36.06 23.01
N THR A 640 -0.11 -37.24 22.41
CA THR A 640 -0.21 -38.51 23.11
C THR A 640 1.17 -39.12 23.30
N TRP A 641 1.40 -39.75 24.45
CA TRP A 641 2.65 -40.42 24.77
C TRP A 641 2.41 -41.79 25.40
N ASP A 642 3.14 -42.80 24.94
CA ASP A 642 2.97 -44.21 25.31
C ASP A 642 3.97 -44.69 26.39
N GLY A 643 4.66 -43.75 27.04
CA GLY A 643 5.64 -44.07 28.08
C GLY A 643 7.02 -44.48 27.57
N ARG A 644 7.27 -44.46 26.26
CA ARG A 644 8.56 -44.85 25.67
C ARG A 644 9.47 -43.67 25.41
N VAL A 645 10.77 -43.86 25.60
CA VAL A 645 11.80 -42.89 25.18
C VAL A 645 12.33 -43.22 23.78
N ALA A 646 13.26 -42.41 23.26
CA ALA A 646 13.72 -42.47 21.87
C ALA A 646 14.32 -43.83 21.42
N ASP A 647 14.81 -44.65 22.36
CA ASP A 647 15.34 -45.99 22.09
C ASP A 647 14.27 -47.10 22.14
N GLY A 648 13.00 -46.73 22.35
CA GLY A 648 11.84 -47.61 22.45
C GLY A 648 11.62 -48.24 23.83
N GLN A 649 12.49 -47.95 24.81
CA GLN A 649 12.35 -48.48 26.17
C GLN A 649 11.26 -47.74 26.95
N LEU A 650 10.53 -48.48 27.80
CA LEU A 650 9.57 -47.90 28.73
C LEU A 650 10.30 -47.20 29.88
N VAL A 651 9.79 -46.03 30.24
CA VAL A 651 10.22 -45.31 31.44
C VAL A 651 9.78 -46.11 32.68
N PRO A 652 10.67 -46.37 33.67
CA PRO A 652 10.33 -47.11 34.88
C PRO A 652 9.12 -46.53 35.64
N PRO A 653 8.36 -47.35 36.39
CA PRO A 653 7.31 -46.84 37.27
C PRO A 653 7.86 -45.82 38.28
N GLY A 654 7.15 -44.72 38.49
CA GLY A 654 7.60 -43.65 39.34
C GLY A 654 6.85 -42.34 39.14
N VAL A 655 7.32 -41.31 39.84
CA VAL A 655 6.83 -39.94 39.71
C VAL A 655 7.82 -39.15 38.88
N TYR A 656 7.33 -38.51 37.82
CA TYR A 656 8.08 -37.66 36.93
C TYR A 656 7.47 -36.25 36.90
N LEU A 657 8.22 -35.27 36.42
CA LEU A 657 7.72 -33.94 36.13
C LEU A 657 7.62 -33.75 34.62
N LEU A 658 6.42 -33.54 34.12
CA LEU A 658 6.22 -33.10 32.73
C LEU A 658 6.26 -31.57 32.71
N GLY A 659 7.30 -31.02 32.10
CA GLY A 659 7.50 -29.59 31.90
C GLY A 659 7.13 -29.15 30.49
N ILE A 660 6.34 -28.09 30.37
CA ILE A 660 6.09 -27.36 29.12
C ILE A 660 6.77 -26.00 29.23
N THR A 661 7.64 -25.69 28.27
CA THR A 661 8.27 -24.37 28.13
C THR A 661 7.75 -23.71 26.87
N VAL A 662 7.34 -22.44 26.95
CA VAL A 662 6.95 -21.61 25.81
C VAL A 662 7.79 -20.34 25.82
N ALA A 663 8.49 -20.07 24.73
CA ALA A 663 9.23 -18.83 24.55
C ALA A 663 8.32 -17.74 23.98
N GLY A 664 8.16 -16.63 24.72
CA GLY A 664 7.39 -15.46 24.30
C GLY A 664 8.26 -14.21 24.12
N ASP A 665 7.71 -13.18 23.48
CA ASP A 665 8.43 -11.94 23.20
C ASP A 665 8.83 -11.15 24.47
N LEU A 666 8.08 -11.36 25.56
CA LEU A 666 8.29 -10.71 26.86
C LEU A 666 9.02 -11.60 27.88
N GLY A 667 9.31 -12.86 27.52
CA GLY A 667 9.94 -13.86 28.39
C GLY A 667 9.41 -15.27 28.15
N ASP A 668 10.09 -16.25 28.74
CA ASP A 668 9.70 -17.66 28.68
C ASP A 668 8.75 -18.01 29.84
N ASP A 669 7.70 -18.79 29.57
CA ASP A 669 6.86 -19.42 30.61
C ASP A 669 7.21 -20.91 30.73
N LEU A 670 7.21 -21.43 31.95
CA LEU A 670 7.44 -22.83 32.26
C LEU A 670 6.38 -23.32 33.25
N GLN A 671 5.64 -24.35 32.86
CA GLN A 671 4.76 -25.08 33.77
C GLN A 671 5.18 -26.54 33.88
N ALA A 672 5.22 -27.04 35.11
CA ALA A 672 5.55 -28.43 35.39
C ALA A 672 4.42 -29.09 36.18
N HIS A 673 3.99 -30.27 35.74
CA HIS A 673 2.98 -31.08 36.41
C HIS A 673 3.52 -32.48 36.74
N PRO A 674 3.15 -33.06 37.89
CA PRO A 674 3.52 -34.43 38.22
C PRO A 674 2.80 -35.41 37.28
N LEU A 675 3.58 -36.30 36.65
CA LEU A 675 3.11 -37.42 35.86
C LEU A 675 3.43 -38.71 36.62
N TYR A 676 2.39 -39.49 36.90
CA TYR A 676 2.49 -40.74 37.63
C TYR A 676 2.47 -41.91 36.64
N ILE A 677 3.52 -42.73 36.66
CA ILE A 677 3.65 -43.93 35.81
C ILE A 677 3.59 -45.16 36.71
N ALA A 678 2.68 -46.08 36.42
CA ALA A 678 2.52 -47.33 37.17
C ALA A 678 2.27 -48.50 36.20
N TYR A 679 2.87 -49.67 36.42
CA TYR A 679 2.54 -50.90 35.68
C TYR A 679 3.16 -52.13 36.32
#